data_AF-A0A3D1JT36-F1
#
_entry.id   AF-A0A3D1JT36-F1
#
_cell.length_a   1.000
_cell.length_b   1.000
_cell.length_c   1.000
_cell.angle_alpha   90.00
_cell.angle_beta   90.00
_cell.angle_gamma   90.00
#
_symmetry.space_group_name_H-M   'P 1'
#
loop_
_entity.id
_entity.type
_entity.pdbx_description
1 polymer ?
#
loop_
_entity_poly.entity_id
_entity_poly.type
_entity_poly.pdbx_seq_one_letter_code
_entity_poly.pdbx_strand_id
1 'polypeptide(L)'
;MEKLKNILIVAVVLTAAICCASLLVGSAPAPAYADGEVMVARVDDGNGNVTEYATFSEAVNAASAGAMVTLLEDASLCGFDRKNFTLDLNGKVLTNDSGLTLTGNVLTIIDSVGTGELKINQTLNYNNGRIYFKSGKITASRKNWLLRLSGSEFNLEGGTVDGYLWLSGYTFNMTSGSLYRIDGGLEANIFVSGGEIEELYFHRNNSKVLSGGTIHKLCFLETTPNYEELLQDGYIYTNSATGEFINPSEMNDSTSVEIVKCTHQSCTDGVCNHCAYVCLHESCDLSTGHCNTCDLTMVAVADATNFYLTFADAVASVPDGSTITLLNDAEFCALENKNITVDLNGKTLRAPSDVSIVGSTFAITDTSSGIGSLLIGGTVTVTSSTLSPIRGSFSTSGGTSKLSLSDDALLEMDSSSVFEVYVPTYVESTSAKVSMRSGLIGGLYVAEYATFEIFDAAEINTLHVFKTQQILDVGAKVHKILFENGAEQNYRALLPDGYAYLDPNSSSLIKLSDMAENVEIEVVSCPHAGVDEDTNCEYCGKKMYFKVESGPDVFYFDDFDTAVLSLSDGDVMTVLNDFRLPIVGHTIAKSVTLNLNGKRLLDCGISLESTITVKDDVGGGYILFTCAGGNVSVYGKDNTELKMDYTRGTLKIYGGRIGRLDLYNGHKASELLPSGYAFMNPDENNRKLTWSEAQTASVPLVVGLCDHSDFDEDFVCIYCNQTLDEKTAINVVKARLEAAKTELTEAISKKADAETVNAKLAELESAIEAAEAASKTFATDGDNALRTELNGNIATAKDQAIAAANEALTAAREELEASLAEKASTEYVNGKVSDLETAIANAKTLSETFATDADNDLRKELNGNIATAKDDAIAAANEALNDARKVLEASLAEKASTEYVNGKVSDLEAAIGNAETVSKNFATDSDDALRTELNGNIATAKDDAIAAANEALNDARKVL
;
A
#
# COMPACT_ATOMS: atom_id res chain seq x y z
N MET A 1 -30.15 -82.84 -110.66
CA MET A 1 -29.17 -81.87 -110.10
C MET A 1 -28.95 -82.03 -108.60
N GLU A 2 -29.92 -82.49 -107.79
CA GLU A 2 -29.71 -82.68 -106.33
C GLU A 2 -28.54 -83.59 -105.96
N LYS A 3 -28.27 -84.65 -106.74
CA LYS A 3 -27.09 -85.53 -106.55
C LYS A 3 -25.73 -84.82 -106.64
N LEU A 4 -25.64 -83.57 -107.11
CA LEU A 4 -24.40 -82.77 -107.02
C LEU A 4 -24.25 -82.02 -105.68
N LYS A 5 -25.34 -81.59 -105.04
CA LYS A 5 -25.26 -80.84 -103.78
C LYS A 5 -24.74 -81.70 -102.62
N ASN A 6 -25.15 -82.96 -102.55
CA ASN A 6 -24.73 -83.87 -101.48
C ASN A 6 -23.27 -84.33 -101.60
N ILE A 7 -22.64 -84.21 -102.78
CA ILE A 7 -21.21 -84.53 -102.95
C ILE A 7 -20.33 -83.38 -102.44
N LEU A 8 -20.76 -82.12 -102.65
CA LEU A 8 -20.01 -80.94 -102.20
C LEU A 8 -20.00 -80.79 -100.67
N ILE A 9 -21.12 -81.13 -100.00
CA ILE A 9 -21.22 -81.08 -98.53
C ILE A 9 -20.30 -82.11 -97.86
N VAL A 10 -20.17 -83.31 -98.42
CA VAL A 10 -19.22 -84.32 -97.91
C VAL A 10 -17.77 -83.87 -98.11
N ALA A 11 -17.44 -83.25 -99.24
CA ALA A 11 -16.08 -82.80 -99.54
C ALA A 11 -15.56 -81.70 -98.58
N VAL A 12 -16.42 -80.79 -98.12
CA VAL A 12 -16.03 -79.67 -97.23
C VAL A 12 -15.96 -80.10 -95.75
N VAL A 13 -16.81 -81.04 -95.32
CA VAL A 13 -16.75 -81.57 -93.95
C VAL A 13 -15.56 -82.52 -93.75
N LEU A 14 -15.17 -83.28 -94.79
CA LEU A 14 -14.10 -84.28 -94.66
C LEU A 14 -12.69 -83.66 -94.55
N THR A 15 -12.44 -82.47 -95.12
CA THR A 15 -11.14 -81.78 -94.98
C THR A 15 -10.95 -81.08 -93.63
N ALA A 16 -12.02 -80.68 -92.95
CA ALA A 16 -11.95 -80.09 -91.61
C ALA A 16 -11.84 -81.16 -90.49
N ALA A 17 -12.27 -82.40 -90.74
CA ALA A 17 -12.39 -83.44 -89.72
C ALA A 17 -11.15 -84.35 -89.55
N ILE A 18 -10.15 -84.27 -90.45
CA ILE A 18 -9.03 -85.24 -90.49
C ILE A 18 -7.98 -85.03 -89.38
N CYS A 19 -7.93 -83.87 -88.72
CA CYS A 19 -6.97 -83.59 -87.65
C CYS A 19 -7.45 -83.88 -86.22
N CYS A 20 -8.67 -84.40 -86.00
CA CYS A 20 -9.28 -84.51 -84.66
C CYS A 20 -9.90 -85.89 -84.35
N ALA A 21 -9.20 -86.99 -84.69
CA ALA A 21 -9.72 -88.35 -84.57
C ALA A 21 -8.82 -89.32 -83.75
N SER A 22 -8.36 -88.91 -82.57
CA SER A 22 -7.57 -89.75 -81.64
C SER A 22 -8.05 -89.66 -80.19
N LEU A 23 -9.33 -89.95 -79.94
CA LEU A 23 -9.91 -90.07 -78.59
C LEU A 23 -10.10 -91.55 -78.21
N LEU A 24 -9.10 -92.16 -77.55
CA LEU A 24 -9.26 -93.32 -76.65
C LEU A 24 -7.94 -93.67 -75.92
N VAL A 25 -7.95 -93.42 -74.60
CA VAL A 25 -7.12 -93.98 -73.51
C VAL A 25 -5.74 -94.58 -73.86
N GLY A 26 -4.67 -93.91 -73.41
CA GLY A 26 -3.36 -94.51 -73.20
C GLY A 26 -2.26 -93.46 -73.03
N SER A 27 -1.41 -93.60 -72.00
CA SER A 27 -0.16 -92.85 -71.90
C SER A 27 0.86 -93.41 -72.89
N ALA A 28 0.78 -92.94 -74.14
CA ALA A 28 1.73 -93.33 -75.17
C ALA A 28 3.14 -92.79 -74.82
N PRO A 29 4.21 -93.60 -74.95
CA PRO A 29 5.57 -93.07 -74.90
C PRO A 29 5.80 -92.12 -76.07
N ALA A 30 6.73 -91.18 -75.90
CA ALA A 30 7.10 -90.24 -76.96
C ALA A 30 7.48 -90.97 -78.27
N PRO A 31 7.15 -90.42 -79.45
CA PRO A 31 7.57 -91.00 -80.71
C PRO A 31 9.10 -91.13 -80.77
N ALA A 32 9.59 -92.28 -81.22
CA ALA A 32 11.00 -92.45 -81.55
C ALA A 32 11.29 -91.77 -82.89
N TYR A 33 11.40 -90.45 -82.87
CA TYR A 33 11.80 -89.63 -84.02
C TYR A 33 13.20 -90.06 -84.53
N ALA A 34 13.43 -89.87 -85.83
CA ALA A 34 14.67 -90.25 -86.49
C ALA A 34 15.78 -89.22 -86.23
N ASP A 35 17.02 -89.71 -86.20
CA ASP A 35 18.23 -88.88 -86.04
C ASP A 35 18.34 -87.87 -87.21
N GLY A 36 17.96 -86.62 -86.96
CA GLY A 36 17.92 -85.53 -87.93
C GLY A 36 16.57 -84.82 -88.12
N GLU A 37 15.49 -85.21 -87.43
CA GLU A 37 14.22 -84.45 -87.45
C GLU A 37 14.31 -83.16 -86.61
N VAL A 38 13.76 -82.05 -87.14
CA VAL A 38 13.81 -80.73 -86.48
C VAL A 38 12.59 -80.58 -85.58
N MET A 39 12.83 -80.44 -84.27
CA MET A 39 11.79 -80.25 -83.26
C MET A 39 11.33 -78.80 -83.23
N VAL A 40 10.02 -78.56 -83.27
CA VAL A 40 9.42 -77.22 -83.41
C VAL A 40 8.97 -76.64 -82.08
N ALA A 41 8.53 -77.49 -81.14
CA ALA A 41 8.04 -77.05 -79.83
C ALA A 41 8.34 -78.09 -78.74
N ARG A 42 8.37 -77.64 -77.49
CA ARG A 42 8.70 -78.42 -76.30
C ARG A 42 7.67 -78.15 -75.20
N VAL A 43 7.25 -79.19 -74.49
CA VAL A 43 6.35 -79.09 -73.34
C VAL A 43 7.10 -79.47 -72.08
N ASP A 44 7.08 -78.58 -71.08
CA ASP A 44 7.34 -78.91 -69.67
C ASP A 44 5.99 -79.07 -68.97
N ASP A 45 5.75 -80.22 -68.36
CA ASP A 45 4.48 -80.56 -67.69
C ASP A 45 4.29 -79.90 -66.32
N GLY A 46 5.29 -79.15 -65.83
CA GLY A 46 5.33 -78.54 -64.50
C GLY A 46 5.81 -79.48 -63.39
N ASN A 47 6.03 -80.76 -63.69
CA ASN A 47 6.59 -81.76 -62.77
C ASN A 47 8.06 -82.08 -63.11
N GLY A 48 8.65 -81.36 -64.08
CA GLY A 48 10.00 -81.60 -64.59
C GLY A 48 10.09 -82.64 -65.70
N ASN A 49 8.96 -83.09 -66.27
CA ASN A 49 8.97 -83.91 -67.48
C ASN A 49 8.97 -83.00 -68.71
N VAL A 50 10.08 -83.01 -69.44
CA VAL A 50 10.26 -82.18 -70.64
C VAL A 50 10.21 -83.09 -71.88
N THR A 51 9.30 -82.80 -72.81
CA THR A 51 9.10 -83.57 -74.06
C THR A 51 9.11 -82.65 -75.27
N GLU A 52 9.81 -83.04 -76.34
CA GLU A 52 9.90 -82.28 -77.60
C GLU A 52 9.01 -82.90 -78.69
N TYR A 53 8.48 -82.05 -79.56
CA TYR A 53 7.51 -82.40 -80.60
C TYR A 53 7.89 -81.80 -81.96
N ALA A 54 7.68 -82.57 -83.03
CA ALA A 54 7.97 -82.14 -84.41
C ALA A 54 7.04 -81.01 -84.89
N THR A 55 5.89 -80.80 -84.26
CA THR A 55 4.99 -79.67 -84.56
C THR A 55 4.46 -78.99 -83.29
N PHE A 56 4.16 -77.69 -83.42
CA PHE A 56 3.45 -76.93 -82.39
C PHE A 56 2.07 -77.52 -82.04
N SER A 57 1.38 -78.11 -83.02
CA SER A 57 0.08 -78.75 -82.84
C SER A 57 0.16 -79.97 -81.91
N GLU A 58 1.16 -80.83 -82.09
CA GLU A 58 1.38 -81.99 -81.21
C GLU A 58 1.68 -81.54 -79.78
N ALA A 59 2.55 -80.53 -79.61
CA ALA A 59 2.89 -79.96 -78.30
C ALA A 59 1.66 -79.42 -77.55
N VAL A 60 0.85 -78.58 -78.19
CA VAL A 60 -0.35 -77.99 -77.57
C VAL A 60 -1.43 -79.05 -77.27
N ASN A 61 -1.55 -80.08 -78.11
CA ASN A 61 -2.44 -81.21 -77.84
C ASN A 61 -1.97 -82.05 -76.65
N ALA A 62 -0.66 -82.26 -76.49
CA ALA A 62 -0.07 -82.98 -75.37
C ALA A 62 -0.08 -82.18 -74.06
N ALA A 63 0.01 -80.84 -74.12
CA ALA A 63 0.11 -79.96 -72.95
C ALA A 63 -1.00 -80.19 -71.90
N SER A 64 -0.59 -80.42 -70.65
CA SER A 64 -1.46 -80.46 -69.48
C SER A 64 -1.92 -79.05 -69.08
N ALA A 65 -2.94 -78.96 -68.21
CA ALA A 65 -3.40 -77.68 -67.70
C ALA A 65 -2.32 -77.05 -66.78
N GLY A 66 -1.78 -75.89 -67.18
CA GLY A 66 -0.69 -75.20 -66.49
C GLY A 66 0.71 -75.48 -67.03
N ALA A 67 0.86 -76.37 -68.02
CA ALA A 67 2.15 -76.66 -68.66
C ALA A 67 2.80 -75.41 -69.30
N MET A 68 4.11 -75.46 -69.54
CA MET A 68 4.81 -74.50 -70.39
C MET A 68 5.09 -75.12 -71.76
N VAL A 69 4.68 -74.45 -72.83
CA VAL A 69 4.95 -74.79 -74.22
C VAL A 69 5.98 -73.81 -74.78
N THR A 70 7.23 -74.21 -74.88
CA THR A 70 8.34 -73.41 -75.45
C THR A 70 8.45 -73.66 -76.96
N LEU A 71 8.53 -72.61 -77.78
CA LEU A 71 8.91 -72.75 -79.19
C LEU A 71 10.41 -73.04 -79.32
N LEU A 72 10.77 -73.97 -80.21
CA LEU A 72 12.15 -74.29 -80.56
C LEU A 72 12.49 -73.79 -81.98
N GLU A 73 11.50 -73.71 -82.87
CA GLU A 73 11.61 -73.08 -84.18
C GLU A 73 10.36 -72.28 -84.55
N ASP A 74 10.46 -71.48 -85.60
CA ASP A 74 9.33 -70.72 -86.15
C ASP A 74 8.19 -71.66 -86.58
N ALA A 75 6.96 -71.30 -86.24
CA ALA A 75 5.80 -72.17 -86.33
C ALA A 75 4.53 -71.42 -86.80
N SER A 76 3.46 -72.17 -87.09
CA SER A 76 2.13 -71.60 -87.32
C SER A 76 1.16 -71.98 -86.20
N LEU A 77 0.35 -71.00 -85.79
CA LEU A 77 -0.68 -71.11 -84.77
C LEU A 77 -1.78 -72.08 -85.21
N CYS A 78 -2.04 -73.12 -84.42
CA CYS A 78 -3.12 -74.08 -84.59
C CYS A 78 -4.29 -73.80 -83.64
N GLY A 79 -5.45 -74.39 -83.92
CA GLY A 79 -6.61 -74.32 -83.03
C GLY A 79 -6.46 -75.21 -81.79
N PHE A 80 -6.84 -74.68 -80.63
CA PHE A 80 -6.94 -75.40 -79.37
C PHE A 80 -8.10 -74.83 -78.53
N ASP A 81 -9.03 -75.70 -78.11
CA ASP A 81 -10.18 -75.31 -77.29
C ASP A 81 -10.06 -75.91 -75.87
N ARG A 82 -10.40 -75.10 -74.87
CA ARG A 82 -10.37 -75.42 -73.43
C ARG A 82 -9.04 -75.97 -72.91
N LYS A 83 -7.92 -75.49 -73.47
CA LYS A 83 -6.55 -75.74 -73.03
C LYS A 83 -6.00 -74.51 -72.32
N ASN A 84 -5.44 -74.71 -71.13
CA ASN A 84 -4.83 -73.64 -70.33
C ASN A 84 -3.34 -73.92 -70.17
N PHE A 85 -2.47 -73.07 -70.70
CA PHE A 85 -1.01 -73.25 -70.65
C PHE A 85 -0.27 -71.92 -70.79
N THR A 86 1.02 -71.92 -70.49
CA THR A 86 1.93 -70.81 -70.78
C THR A 86 2.64 -71.09 -72.09
N LEU A 87 2.47 -70.22 -73.09
CA LEU A 87 3.26 -70.21 -74.31
C LEU A 87 4.51 -69.35 -74.07
N ASP A 88 5.70 -69.95 -74.20
CA ASP A 88 6.96 -69.21 -74.32
C ASP A 88 7.39 -69.15 -75.78
N LEU A 89 7.42 -67.94 -76.33
CA LEU A 89 7.86 -67.70 -77.70
C LEU A 89 9.37 -67.90 -77.88
N ASN A 90 10.18 -67.84 -76.82
CA ASN A 90 11.61 -68.18 -76.81
C ASN A 90 12.39 -67.61 -78.01
N GLY A 91 12.12 -66.35 -78.34
CA GLY A 91 12.76 -65.63 -79.45
C GLY A 91 12.30 -65.98 -80.87
N LYS A 92 11.32 -66.88 -81.05
CA LYS A 92 10.81 -67.39 -82.33
C LYS A 92 9.50 -66.73 -82.79
N VAL A 93 9.13 -66.95 -84.05
CA VAL A 93 7.91 -66.41 -84.68
C VAL A 93 6.79 -67.45 -84.74
N LEU A 94 5.60 -67.09 -84.28
CA LEU A 94 4.39 -67.91 -84.38
C LEU A 94 3.35 -67.22 -85.29
N THR A 95 3.09 -67.76 -86.49
CA THR A 95 2.23 -67.10 -87.50
C THR A 95 0.77 -67.57 -87.46
N ASN A 96 -0.18 -66.64 -87.54
CA ASN A 96 -1.58 -66.94 -87.84
C ASN A 96 -1.92 -66.50 -89.28
N ASP A 97 -1.78 -67.43 -90.22
CA ASP A 97 -2.06 -67.22 -91.65
C ASP A 97 -3.43 -67.74 -92.10
N SER A 98 -4.13 -68.52 -91.26
CA SER A 98 -5.37 -69.21 -91.65
C SER A 98 -6.67 -68.51 -91.20
N GLY A 99 -6.60 -67.66 -90.18
CA GLY A 99 -7.78 -67.06 -89.55
C GLY A 99 -8.43 -68.06 -88.59
N LEU A 100 -8.44 -67.73 -87.30
CA LEU A 100 -8.66 -68.72 -86.25
C LEU A 100 -9.69 -68.24 -85.21
N THR A 101 -10.36 -69.20 -84.58
CA THR A 101 -11.20 -68.98 -83.39
C THR A 101 -10.71 -69.92 -82.29
N LEU A 102 -10.47 -69.39 -81.10
CA LEU A 102 -10.08 -70.12 -79.89
C LEU A 102 -11.13 -69.88 -78.80
N THR A 103 -11.59 -70.91 -78.10
CA THR A 103 -12.70 -70.79 -77.14
C THR A 103 -12.40 -71.40 -75.76
N GLY A 104 -12.68 -70.64 -74.69
CA GLY A 104 -12.71 -71.17 -73.33
C GLY A 104 -11.34 -71.43 -72.69
N ASN A 105 -10.30 -70.72 -73.14
CA ASN A 105 -8.90 -70.92 -72.73
C ASN A 105 -8.46 -69.89 -71.68
N VAL A 106 -7.44 -70.25 -70.90
CA VAL A 106 -6.56 -69.30 -70.18
C VAL A 106 -5.15 -69.44 -70.76
N LEU A 107 -4.73 -68.46 -71.56
CA LEU A 107 -3.45 -68.46 -72.25
C LEU A 107 -2.54 -67.38 -71.66
N THR A 108 -1.46 -67.80 -71.02
CA THR A 108 -0.35 -66.89 -70.70
C THR A 108 0.63 -66.91 -71.86
N ILE A 109 1.07 -65.75 -72.32
CA ILE A 109 2.13 -65.61 -73.32
C ILE A 109 3.30 -64.87 -72.69
N ILE A 110 4.46 -65.50 -72.79
CA ILE A 110 5.77 -64.95 -72.45
C ILE A 110 6.70 -65.10 -73.64
N ASP A 111 7.81 -64.40 -73.56
CA ASP A 111 9.01 -64.61 -74.35
C ASP A 111 10.21 -64.50 -73.41
N SER A 112 10.94 -65.59 -73.24
CA SER A 112 12.12 -65.68 -72.37
C SER A 112 13.40 -65.10 -72.98
N VAL A 113 13.41 -64.81 -74.29
CA VAL A 113 14.60 -64.34 -75.04
C VAL A 113 14.52 -62.87 -75.44
N GLY A 114 13.31 -62.32 -75.63
CA GLY A 114 13.06 -60.91 -75.92
C GLY A 114 12.93 -60.56 -77.41
N THR A 115 12.93 -61.54 -78.32
CA THR A 115 12.77 -61.35 -79.78
C THR A 115 11.58 -62.11 -80.38
N GLY A 116 10.76 -62.78 -79.56
CA GLY A 116 9.66 -63.64 -79.99
C GLY A 116 8.45 -62.85 -80.50
N GLU A 117 7.83 -63.31 -81.59
CA GLU A 117 6.76 -62.61 -82.29
C GLU A 117 5.53 -63.51 -82.55
N LEU A 118 4.39 -63.21 -81.92
CA LEU A 118 3.08 -63.70 -82.36
C LEU A 118 2.62 -62.85 -83.55
N LYS A 119 2.72 -63.39 -84.76
CA LYS A 119 2.49 -62.68 -86.03
C LYS A 119 1.10 -62.95 -86.58
N ILE A 120 0.20 -61.97 -86.46
CA ILE A 120 -1.22 -62.11 -86.82
C ILE A 120 -1.46 -61.55 -88.24
N ASN A 121 -1.41 -62.44 -89.23
CA ASN A 121 -1.62 -62.10 -90.64
C ASN A 121 -3.10 -62.17 -91.07
N GLN A 122 -3.90 -63.01 -90.40
CA GLN A 122 -5.37 -63.07 -90.50
C GLN A 122 -6.02 -62.89 -89.12
N THR A 123 -7.28 -62.46 -89.06
CA THR A 123 -7.98 -62.20 -87.79
C THR A 123 -7.99 -63.44 -86.86
N LEU A 124 -7.61 -63.22 -85.61
CA LEU A 124 -7.73 -64.14 -84.49
C LEU A 124 -8.94 -63.73 -83.65
N ASN A 125 -9.88 -64.64 -83.45
CA ASN A 125 -11.03 -64.47 -82.55
C ASN A 125 -10.74 -65.28 -81.28
N TYR A 126 -10.85 -64.67 -80.11
CA TYR A 126 -10.59 -65.33 -78.84
C TYR A 126 -11.79 -65.14 -77.92
N ASN A 127 -12.50 -66.23 -77.65
CA ASN A 127 -13.87 -66.20 -77.14
C ASN A 127 -13.99 -66.87 -75.77
N ASN A 128 -14.72 -66.23 -74.84
CA ASN A 128 -15.02 -66.75 -73.50
C ASN A 128 -13.79 -67.22 -72.70
N GLY A 129 -12.67 -66.52 -72.78
CA GLY A 129 -11.40 -66.92 -72.14
C GLY A 129 -10.60 -65.75 -71.55
N ARG A 130 -9.39 -66.02 -71.05
CA ARG A 130 -8.45 -64.97 -70.57
C ARG A 130 -7.10 -65.07 -71.26
N ILE A 131 -6.52 -63.93 -71.61
CA ILE A 131 -5.11 -63.80 -72.06
C ILE A 131 -4.33 -63.00 -71.01
N TYR A 132 -3.11 -63.46 -70.72
CA TYR A 132 -2.08 -62.72 -70.00
C TYR A 132 -0.87 -62.54 -70.92
N PHE A 133 -0.64 -61.35 -71.44
CA PHE A 133 0.53 -61.04 -72.28
C PHE A 133 1.58 -60.31 -71.43
N LYS A 134 2.71 -60.97 -71.15
CA LYS A 134 3.72 -60.50 -70.19
C LYS A 134 5.04 -60.06 -70.84
N SER A 135 5.44 -60.67 -71.96
CA SER A 135 6.61 -60.27 -72.74
C SER A 135 6.56 -60.80 -74.18
N GLY A 136 7.47 -60.32 -75.02
CA GLY A 136 7.50 -60.59 -76.47
C GLY A 136 6.74 -59.54 -77.27
N LYS A 137 6.53 -59.81 -78.57
CA LYS A 137 5.78 -58.94 -79.49
C LYS A 137 4.55 -59.64 -80.06
N ILE A 138 3.45 -58.92 -80.18
CA ILE A 138 2.37 -59.24 -81.13
C ILE A 138 2.50 -58.25 -82.29
N THR A 139 2.69 -58.74 -83.51
CA THR A 139 2.73 -57.90 -84.73
C THR A 139 1.57 -58.28 -85.63
N ALA A 140 0.84 -57.28 -86.12
CA ALA A 140 -0.38 -57.51 -86.87
C ALA A 140 -0.56 -56.50 -88.01
N SER A 141 -1.16 -56.92 -89.12
CA SER A 141 -1.31 -56.06 -90.31
C SER A 141 -2.29 -54.90 -90.07
N ARG A 142 -1.76 -53.66 -89.95
CA ARG A 142 -2.46 -52.37 -89.66
C ARG A 142 -3.49 -51.91 -90.73
N LYS A 143 -4.25 -52.85 -91.31
CA LYS A 143 -5.27 -52.65 -92.35
C LYS A 143 -6.62 -53.29 -92.03
N ASN A 144 -6.71 -54.11 -90.97
CA ASN A 144 -7.91 -54.83 -90.54
C ASN A 144 -7.96 -54.90 -89.00
N TRP A 145 -9.07 -55.39 -88.44
CA TRP A 145 -9.18 -55.76 -87.02
C TRP A 145 -8.58 -57.15 -86.81
N LEU A 146 -7.60 -57.27 -85.90
CA LEU A 146 -6.63 -58.38 -85.92
C LEU A 146 -6.82 -59.36 -84.78
N LEU A 147 -7.02 -58.86 -83.56
CA LEU A 147 -7.49 -59.65 -82.42
C LEU A 147 -8.88 -59.16 -82.03
N ARG A 148 -9.84 -60.08 -82.00
CA ARG A 148 -11.23 -59.83 -81.56
C ARG A 148 -11.50 -60.58 -80.27
N LEU A 149 -11.89 -59.85 -79.24
CA LEU A 149 -12.20 -60.40 -77.92
C LEU A 149 -13.71 -60.37 -77.68
N SER A 150 -14.33 -61.56 -77.66
CA SER A 150 -15.77 -61.75 -77.55
C SER A 150 -16.09 -62.82 -76.50
N GLY A 151 -16.26 -62.39 -75.25
CA GLY A 151 -16.34 -63.23 -74.05
C GLY A 151 -15.13 -63.11 -73.12
N SER A 152 -14.14 -62.29 -73.49
CA SER A 152 -12.76 -62.54 -73.08
C SER A 152 -12.05 -61.36 -72.42
N GLU A 153 -11.24 -61.66 -71.42
CA GLU A 153 -10.41 -60.71 -70.70
C GLU A 153 -8.97 -60.71 -71.23
N PHE A 154 -8.35 -59.55 -71.40
CA PHE A 154 -6.96 -59.42 -71.84
C PHE A 154 -6.17 -58.54 -70.87
N ASN A 155 -5.12 -59.11 -70.29
CA ASN A 155 -4.21 -58.43 -69.38
C ASN A 155 -2.88 -58.17 -70.12
N LEU A 156 -2.57 -56.90 -70.35
CA LEU A 156 -1.29 -56.45 -70.87
C LEU A 156 -0.39 -56.06 -69.69
N GLU A 157 0.50 -56.99 -69.33
CA GLU A 157 1.44 -56.84 -68.21
C GLU A 157 2.86 -56.48 -68.67
N GLY A 158 3.16 -56.60 -69.97
CA GLY A 158 4.44 -56.22 -70.57
C GLY A 158 4.56 -56.65 -72.03
N GLY A 159 5.66 -56.30 -72.69
CA GLY A 159 5.88 -56.54 -74.13
C GLY A 159 5.20 -55.50 -75.03
N THR A 160 5.05 -55.81 -76.31
CA THR A 160 4.56 -54.85 -77.33
C THR A 160 3.47 -55.43 -78.23
N VAL A 161 2.36 -54.71 -78.41
CA VAL A 161 1.25 -55.06 -79.30
C VAL A 161 1.15 -54.06 -80.46
N ASP A 162 1.87 -54.36 -81.54
CA ASP A 162 1.92 -53.59 -82.79
C ASP A 162 0.76 -54.02 -83.71
N GLY A 163 -0.45 -53.57 -83.38
CA GLY A 163 -1.67 -53.96 -84.07
C GLY A 163 -2.93 -53.24 -83.60
N TYR A 164 -4.06 -53.59 -84.23
CA TYR A 164 -5.40 -53.10 -83.89
C TYR A 164 -6.17 -54.17 -83.09
N LEU A 165 -6.41 -53.90 -81.81
CA LEU A 165 -7.21 -54.72 -80.90
C LEU A 165 -8.66 -54.22 -80.87
N TRP A 166 -9.63 -55.11 -81.10
CA TRP A 166 -11.07 -54.78 -81.00
C TRP A 166 -11.71 -55.55 -79.84
N LEU A 167 -12.32 -54.81 -78.91
CA LEU A 167 -13.07 -55.36 -77.78
C LEU A 167 -14.57 -55.39 -78.08
N SER A 168 -15.26 -56.45 -77.66
CA SER A 168 -16.73 -56.51 -77.68
C SER A 168 -17.28 -57.23 -76.44
N GLY A 169 -17.58 -56.46 -75.38
CA GLY A 169 -18.36 -56.91 -74.21
C GLY A 169 -17.62 -57.16 -72.90
N TYR A 170 -16.29 -56.96 -72.85
CA TYR A 170 -15.44 -57.54 -71.80
C TYR A 170 -14.25 -56.64 -71.44
N THR A 171 -13.46 -57.08 -70.45
CA THR A 171 -12.43 -56.27 -69.79
C THR A 171 -11.06 -56.37 -70.45
N PHE A 172 -10.44 -55.23 -70.68
CA PHE A 172 -9.00 -55.09 -70.92
C PHE A 172 -8.36 -54.42 -69.69
N ASN A 173 -7.25 -54.97 -69.22
CA ASN A 173 -6.44 -54.41 -68.14
C ASN A 173 -5.02 -54.16 -68.65
N MET A 174 -4.42 -53.02 -68.31
CA MET A 174 -3.05 -52.70 -68.66
C MET A 174 -2.27 -52.12 -67.49
N THR A 175 -1.11 -52.72 -67.21
CA THR A 175 -0.21 -52.35 -66.12
C THR A 175 1.20 -52.01 -66.61
N SER A 176 1.65 -52.58 -67.72
CA SER A 176 2.89 -52.18 -68.41
C SER A 176 2.91 -52.66 -69.87
N GLY A 177 3.95 -52.29 -70.63
CA GLY A 177 4.10 -52.61 -72.06
C GLY A 177 3.57 -51.50 -72.98
N SER A 178 3.63 -51.74 -74.28
CA SER A 178 3.23 -50.76 -75.32
C SER A 178 2.16 -51.34 -76.26
N LEU A 179 1.16 -50.54 -76.63
CA LEU A 179 0.00 -50.95 -77.44
C LEU A 179 -0.30 -49.92 -78.53
N TYR A 180 -0.34 -50.36 -79.80
CA TYR A 180 -0.51 -49.44 -80.92
C TYR A 180 -1.93 -48.86 -81.01
N ARG A 181 -2.97 -49.71 -80.99
CA ARG A 181 -4.36 -49.24 -80.94
C ARG A 181 -5.28 -50.23 -80.24
N ILE A 182 -6.17 -49.71 -79.41
CA ILE A 182 -7.31 -50.44 -78.86
C ILE A 182 -8.62 -49.70 -79.11
N ASP A 183 -9.63 -50.47 -79.51
CA ASP A 183 -10.98 -49.97 -79.78
C ASP A 183 -11.98 -50.62 -78.82
N GLY A 184 -12.45 -49.82 -77.86
CA GLY A 184 -13.34 -50.23 -76.78
C GLY A 184 -14.80 -50.19 -77.21
N GLY A 185 -15.24 -51.19 -77.98
CA GLY A 185 -16.62 -51.34 -78.43
C GLY A 185 -17.66 -51.25 -77.30
N LEU A 186 -18.89 -50.85 -77.63
CA LEU A 186 -20.05 -50.44 -76.79
C LEU A 186 -20.27 -51.05 -75.38
N GLU A 187 -19.69 -52.20 -75.06
CA GLU A 187 -19.87 -52.95 -73.81
C GLU A 187 -18.51 -53.34 -73.16
N ALA A 188 -17.39 -52.78 -73.61
CA ALA A 188 -16.04 -53.08 -73.11
C ALA A 188 -15.61 -52.16 -71.94
N ASN A 189 -14.83 -52.71 -71.01
CA ASN A 189 -14.20 -51.95 -69.92
C ASN A 189 -12.68 -51.92 -70.16
N ILE A 190 -12.05 -50.74 -70.13
CA ILE A 190 -10.61 -50.57 -70.40
C ILE A 190 -9.94 -49.90 -69.20
N PHE A 191 -9.30 -50.70 -68.33
CA PHE A 191 -8.54 -50.20 -67.19
C PHE A 191 -7.06 -50.02 -67.55
N VAL A 192 -6.51 -48.82 -67.30
CA VAL A 192 -5.10 -48.50 -67.56
C VAL A 192 -4.45 -47.92 -66.30
N SER A 193 -3.31 -48.48 -65.92
CA SER A 193 -2.56 -48.14 -64.70
C SER A 193 -1.05 -47.99 -64.94
N GLY A 194 -0.59 -48.16 -66.18
CA GLY A 194 0.81 -48.06 -66.58
C GLY A 194 1.03 -48.57 -68.00
N GLY A 195 2.21 -48.28 -68.57
CA GLY A 195 2.53 -48.58 -69.97
C GLY A 195 2.16 -47.45 -70.94
N GLU A 196 2.18 -47.74 -72.24
CA GLU A 196 2.12 -46.78 -73.34
C GLU A 196 1.06 -47.19 -74.39
N ILE A 197 0.15 -46.29 -74.76
CA ILE A 197 -0.87 -46.53 -75.78
C ILE A 197 -0.82 -45.43 -76.86
N GLU A 198 -0.62 -45.80 -78.13
CA GLU A 198 -0.54 -44.83 -79.23
C GLU A 198 -1.92 -44.35 -79.72
N GLU A 199 -2.96 -45.18 -79.59
CA GLU A 199 -4.38 -44.82 -79.83
C GLU A 199 -5.37 -45.58 -78.93
N LEU A 200 -6.11 -44.87 -78.08
CA LEU A 200 -7.18 -45.41 -77.23
C LEU A 200 -8.54 -44.80 -77.63
N TYR A 201 -9.49 -45.65 -78.03
CA TYR A 201 -10.85 -45.25 -78.41
C TYR A 201 -11.90 -45.78 -77.43
N PHE A 202 -12.78 -44.88 -76.97
CA PHE A 202 -13.95 -45.20 -76.14
C PHE A 202 -15.28 -45.02 -76.91
N HIS A 203 -16.17 -46.02 -76.85
CA HIS A 203 -17.52 -45.93 -77.44
C HIS A 203 -18.59 -45.35 -76.49
N ARG A 204 -18.54 -45.68 -75.19
CA ARG A 204 -19.35 -45.12 -74.07
C ARG A 204 -19.08 -45.83 -72.73
N ASN A 205 -19.73 -45.38 -71.66
CA ASN A 205 -19.91 -46.08 -70.37
C ASN A 205 -18.67 -46.41 -69.52
N ASN A 206 -17.46 -46.01 -69.92
CA ASN A 206 -16.27 -46.14 -69.07
C ASN A 206 -16.13 -44.90 -68.18
N SER A 207 -15.92 -45.09 -66.88
CA SER A 207 -15.62 -44.00 -65.94
C SER A 207 -14.70 -44.50 -64.81
N LYS A 208 -13.78 -43.64 -64.36
CA LYS A 208 -12.74 -43.92 -63.35
C LYS A 208 -11.86 -45.13 -63.69
N VAL A 209 -11.42 -45.19 -64.94
CA VAL A 209 -10.67 -46.33 -65.50
C VAL A 209 -9.18 -46.03 -65.77
N LEU A 210 -8.77 -44.76 -65.76
CA LEU A 210 -7.39 -44.33 -65.96
C LEU A 210 -6.74 -43.94 -64.64
N SER A 211 -5.60 -44.56 -64.34
CA SER A 211 -4.85 -44.44 -63.08
C SER A 211 -3.33 -44.47 -63.25
N GLY A 212 -2.84 -44.39 -64.49
CA GLY A 212 -1.42 -44.39 -64.82
C GLY A 212 -1.16 -44.67 -66.30
N GLY A 213 0.04 -44.34 -66.77
CA GLY A 213 0.52 -44.62 -68.13
C GLY A 213 0.39 -43.45 -69.11
N THR A 214 0.94 -43.64 -70.32
CA THR A 214 1.02 -42.64 -71.38
C THR A 214 0.09 -43.00 -72.54
N ILE A 215 -0.65 -42.02 -73.06
CA ILE A 215 -1.65 -42.20 -74.12
C ILE A 215 -1.48 -41.09 -75.16
N HIS A 216 -0.98 -41.41 -76.36
CA HIS A 216 -0.66 -40.40 -77.38
C HIS A 216 -1.87 -39.86 -78.14
N LYS A 217 -2.94 -40.64 -78.25
CA LYS A 217 -4.26 -40.20 -78.74
C LYS A 217 -5.36 -40.86 -77.92
N LEU A 218 -6.18 -40.03 -77.28
CA LEU A 218 -7.30 -40.44 -76.44
C LEU A 218 -8.59 -39.92 -77.10
N CYS A 219 -9.42 -40.81 -77.64
CA CYS A 219 -10.48 -40.44 -78.58
C CYS A 219 -11.85 -40.99 -78.17
N PHE A 220 -12.93 -40.30 -78.56
CA PHE A 220 -14.32 -40.73 -78.34
C PHE A 220 -15.04 -40.94 -79.68
N LEU A 221 -15.73 -42.08 -79.85
CA LEU A 221 -16.28 -42.45 -81.17
C LEU A 221 -17.73 -42.03 -81.43
N GLU A 222 -18.56 -41.83 -80.40
CA GLU A 222 -20.02 -41.67 -80.60
C GLU A 222 -20.70 -40.62 -79.67
N THR A 223 -19.94 -39.82 -78.92
CA THR A 223 -20.47 -38.80 -78.00
C THR A 223 -19.60 -37.54 -77.99
N THR A 224 -20.09 -36.47 -77.37
CA THR A 224 -19.21 -35.43 -76.81
C THR A 224 -18.15 -36.10 -75.92
N PRO A 225 -16.86 -35.75 -76.03
CA PRO A 225 -15.84 -36.24 -75.11
C PRO A 225 -16.11 -35.84 -73.67
N ASN A 226 -15.85 -36.74 -72.73
CA ASN A 226 -15.76 -36.42 -71.30
C ASN A 226 -14.46 -37.01 -70.74
N TYR A 227 -13.36 -36.28 -70.90
CA TYR A 227 -12.04 -36.71 -70.45
C TYR A 227 -11.94 -36.77 -68.91
N GLU A 228 -12.73 -35.96 -68.19
CA GLU A 228 -12.75 -35.90 -66.73
C GLU A 228 -13.31 -37.21 -66.12
N GLU A 229 -14.45 -37.69 -66.63
CA GLU A 229 -15.08 -38.94 -66.15
C GLU A 229 -14.18 -40.19 -66.28
N LEU A 230 -13.18 -40.19 -67.16
CA LEU A 230 -12.25 -41.32 -67.35
C LEU A 230 -11.21 -41.46 -66.23
N LEU A 231 -10.82 -40.36 -65.58
CA LEU A 231 -9.80 -40.37 -64.53
C LEU A 231 -10.33 -41.01 -63.24
N GLN A 232 -9.48 -41.78 -62.56
CA GLN A 232 -9.74 -42.19 -61.18
C GLN A 232 -9.54 -40.99 -60.22
N ASP A 233 -10.28 -40.97 -59.10
CA ASP A 233 -10.22 -39.89 -58.12
C ASP A 233 -8.79 -39.63 -57.63
N GLY A 234 -8.35 -38.37 -57.70
CA GLY A 234 -6.99 -37.95 -57.31
C GLY A 234 -5.92 -38.15 -58.40
N TYR A 235 -6.29 -38.47 -59.64
CA TYR A 235 -5.39 -38.46 -60.81
C TYR A 235 -5.67 -37.26 -61.71
N ILE A 236 -4.69 -36.91 -62.54
CA ILE A 236 -4.72 -35.79 -63.49
C ILE A 236 -4.07 -36.20 -64.82
N TYR A 237 -4.40 -35.48 -65.89
CA TYR A 237 -3.62 -35.51 -67.12
C TYR A 237 -2.47 -34.51 -67.06
N THR A 238 -1.28 -34.96 -67.45
CA THR A 238 -0.14 -34.12 -67.76
C THR A 238 0.27 -34.28 -69.21
N ASN A 239 0.96 -33.28 -69.78
CA ASN A 239 1.57 -33.36 -71.09
C ASN A 239 2.72 -34.37 -71.06
N SER A 240 2.63 -35.44 -71.87
CA SER A 240 3.60 -36.54 -71.87
C SER A 240 5.04 -36.16 -72.29
N ALA A 241 5.29 -34.92 -72.70
CA ALA A 241 6.60 -34.41 -73.08
C ALA A 241 7.14 -33.29 -72.15
N THR A 242 6.27 -32.60 -71.40
CA THR A 242 6.69 -31.50 -70.50
C THR A 242 6.33 -31.72 -69.03
N GLY A 243 5.42 -32.65 -68.71
CA GLY A 243 4.91 -32.89 -67.36
C GLY A 243 3.90 -31.84 -66.87
N GLU A 244 3.54 -30.85 -67.70
CA GLU A 244 2.62 -29.76 -67.34
C GLU A 244 1.16 -30.26 -67.28
N PHE A 245 0.37 -29.80 -66.31
CA PHE A 245 -1.05 -30.15 -66.19
C PHE A 245 -1.87 -29.77 -67.44
N ILE A 246 -2.79 -30.64 -67.84
CA ILE A 246 -3.75 -30.39 -68.92
C ILE A 246 -5.17 -30.43 -68.34
N ASN A 247 -5.90 -29.33 -68.53
CA ASN A 247 -7.31 -29.23 -68.18
C ASN A 247 -8.17 -30.17 -69.07
N PRO A 248 -8.97 -31.09 -68.49
CA PRO A 248 -9.84 -32.00 -69.27
C PRO A 248 -10.78 -31.31 -70.27
N SER A 249 -11.18 -30.05 -70.02
CA SER A 249 -12.04 -29.30 -70.96
C SER A 249 -11.30 -28.71 -72.17
N GLU A 250 -9.97 -28.70 -72.16
CA GLU A 250 -9.10 -28.20 -73.25
C GLU A 250 -8.58 -29.35 -74.14
N MET A 251 -8.83 -30.59 -73.74
CA MET A 251 -8.40 -31.80 -74.45
C MET A 251 -9.20 -32.06 -75.73
N ASN A 252 -8.53 -32.72 -76.68
CA ASN A 252 -9.11 -33.20 -77.92
C ASN A 252 -8.48 -34.55 -78.32
N ASP A 253 -9.03 -35.20 -79.34
CA ASP A 253 -8.64 -36.54 -79.81
C ASP A 253 -7.15 -36.70 -80.20
N SER A 254 -6.40 -35.60 -80.32
CA SER A 254 -4.95 -35.59 -80.62
C SER A 254 -4.08 -35.11 -79.44
N THR A 255 -4.64 -34.93 -78.24
CA THR A 255 -3.87 -34.57 -77.04
C THR A 255 -3.13 -35.78 -76.50
N SER A 256 -1.79 -35.77 -76.57
CA SER A 256 -0.93 -36.76 -75.93
C SER A 256 -0.79 -36.47 -74.43
N VAL A 257 -1.14 -37.45 -73.60
CA VAL A 257 -1.18 -37.32 -72.14
C VAL A 257 -0.37 -38.40 -71.43
N GLU A 258 0.15 -38.07 -70.26
CA GLU A 258 0.51 -39.01 -69.20
C GLU A 258 -0.54 -38.88 -68.09
N ILE A 259 -0.92 -39.99 -67.45
CA ILE A 259 -1.83 -39.99 -66.30
C ILE A 259 -0.99 -40.15 -65.05
N VAL A 260 -1.00 -39.13 -64.19
CA VAL A 260 -0.23 -39.10 -62.94
C VAL A 260 -1.12 -38.79 -61.75
N LYS A 261 -0.69 -39.21 -60.55
CA LYS A 261 -1.40 -38.88 -59.31
C LYS A 261 -1.20 -37.39 -58.99
N CYS A 262 -2.28 -36.69 -58.62
CA CYS A 262 -2.21 -35.29 -58.23
C CYS A 262 -1.41 -35.13 -56.92
N THR A 263 -0.57 -34.10 -56.85
CA THR A 263 0.21 -33.75 -55.65
C THR A 263 -0.52 -32.78 -54.72
N HIS A 264 -1.68 -32.23 -55.15
CA HIS A 264 -2.48 -31.20 -54.45
C HIS A 264 -1.74 -29.90 -54.09
N GLN A 265 -0.51 -29.68 -54.59
CA GLN A 265 0.29 -28.48 -54.34
C GLN A 265 -0.27 -27.19 -54.97
N SER A 266 -1.22 -27.31 -55.91
CA SER A 266 -1.89 -26.17 -56.54
C SER A 266 -3.35 -26.10 -56.08
N CYS A 267 -3.57 -25.51 -54.89
CA CYS A 267 -4.89 -25.22 -54.37
C CYS A 267 -5.18 -23.72 -54.34
N THR A 268 -6.45 -23.37 -54.40
CA THR A 268 -6.98 -22.03 -54.10
C THR A 268 -8.16 -22.21 -53.16
N ASP A 269 -8.17 -21.46 -52.06
CA ASP A 269 -9.19 -21.53 -50.99
C ASP A 269 -9.46 -22.97 -50.49
N GLY A 270 -8.38 -23.77 -50.37
CA GLY A 270 -8.43 -25.17 -49.95
C GLY A 270 -8.81 -26.18 -51.04
N VAL A 271 -9.24 -25.73 -52.22
CA VAL A 271 -9.67 -26.60 -53.34
C VAL A 271 -8.56 -26.76 -54.38
N CYS A 272 -8.27 -27.99 -54.80
CA CYS A 272 -7.24 -28.26 -55.79
C CYS A 272 -7.69 -27.87 -57.21
N ASN A 273 -6.94 -26.95 -57.83
CA ASN A 273 -7.21 -26.39 -59.16
C ASN A 273 -7.10 -27.41 -60.31
N HIS A 274 -6.61 -28.63 -60.04
CA HIS A 274 -6.35 -29.67 -61.04
C HIS A 274 -7.29 -30.88 -60.94
N CYS A 275 -7.93 -31.11 -59.79
CA CYS A 275 -8.77 -32.29 -59.55
C CYS A 275 -9.97 -32.06 -58.60
N ALA A 276 -10.27 -30.80 -58.24
CA ALA A 276 -11.34 -30.39 -57.34
C ALA A 276 -11.33 -31.02 -55.92
N TYR A 277 -10.24 -31.68 -55.53
CA TYR A 277 -10.05 -32.18 -54.16
C TYR A 277 -10.11 -31.03 -53.14
N VAL A 278 -10.99 -31.14 -52.15
CA VAL A 278 -11.10 -30.17 -51.04
C VAL A 278 -10.21 -30.65 -49.90
N CYS A 279 -9.24 -29.83 -49.52
CA CYS A 279 -8.38 -30.08 -48.37
C CYS A 279 -9.14 -29.87 -47.06
N LEU A 280 -9.07 -30.85 -46.15
CA LEU A 280 -9.71 -30.79 -44.83
C LEU A 280 -8.82 -30.10 -43.76
N HIS A 281 -7.60 -29.70 -44.12
CA HIS A 281 -6.63 -29.02 -43.26
C HIS A 281 -6.21 -29.77 -41.97
N GLU A 282 -6.55 -31.05 -41.84
CA GLU A 282 -6.25 -31.96 -40.70
C GLU A 282 -4.73 -32.14 -40.38
N SER A 283 -3.83 -31.55 -41.16
CA SER A 283 -2.38 -31.65 -40.98
C SER A 283 -1.69 -30.37 -41.46
N CYS A 284 -1.43 -29.47 -40.51
CA CYS A 284 -0.65 -28.25 -40.71
C CYS A 284 0.57 -28.23 -39.78
N ASP A 285 1.64 -27.56 -40.22
CA ASP A 285 2.81 -27.28 -39.37
C ASP A 285 2.47 -26.16 -38.37
N LEU A 286 2.51 -26.48 -37.07
CA LEU A 286 2.20 -25.54 -35.98
C LEU A 286 3.25 -24.42 -35.81
N SER A 287 4.42 -24.52 -36.44
CA SER A 287 5.47 -23.48 -36.36
C SER A 287 5.35 -22.41 -37.45
N THR A 288 4.89 -22.78 -38.64
CA THR A 288 4.75 -21.88 -39.80
C THR A 288 3.29 -21.59 -40.20
N GLY A 289 2.35 -22.45 -39.81
CA GLY A 289 0.94 -22.38 -40.18
C GLY A 289 0.59 -23.01 -41.53
N HIS A 290 1.56 -23.51 -42.32
CA HIS A 290 1.27 -24.08 -43.63
C HIS A 290 0.62 -25.47 -43.55
N CYS A 291 -0.37 -25.73 -44.40
CA CYS A 291 -0.97 -27.06 -44.55
C CYS A 291 -0.06 -28.01 -45.34
N ASN A 292 0.29 -29.16 -44.75
CA ASN A 292 1.19 -30.15 -45.36
C ASN A 292 0.65 -30.79 -46.66
N THR A 293 -0.63 -30.57 -46.99
CA THR A 293 -1.30 -31.15 -48.17
C THR A 293 -1.49 -30.15 -49.32
N CYS A 294 -1.66 -28.85 -49.02
CA CYS A 294 -2.04 -27.83 -50.01
C CYS A 294 -1.27 -26.50 -49.89
N ASP A 295 -0.28 -26.43 -48.99
CA ASP A 295 0.60 -25.28 -48.68
C ASP A 295 -0.11 -24.01 -48.20
N LEU A 296 -1.45 -24.02 -48.09
CA LEU A 296 -2.23 -22.86 -47.64
C LEU A 296 -1.91 -22.51 -46.18
N THR A 297 -1.66 -21.24 -45.93
CA THR A 297 -1.30 -20.69 -44.62
C THR A 297 -2.54 -20.52 -43.74
N MET A 298 -2.57 -21.21 -42.60
CA MET A 298 -3.60 -21.05 -41.56
C MET A 298 -3.18 -19.93 -40.59
N VAL A 299 -4.17 -19.19 -40.08
CA VAL A 299 -3.96 -18.06 -39.16
C VAL A 299 -4.11 -18.49 -37.70
N ALA A 300 -5.04 -19.40 -37.41
CA ALA A 300 -5.35 -19.82 -36.04
C ALA A 300 -5.69 -21.32 -35.96
N VAL A 301 -5.60 -21.87 -34.76
CA VAL A 301 -5.90 -23.28 -34.45
C VAL A 301 -6.52 -23.39 -33.05
N ALA A 302 -7.53 -24.25 -32.87
CA ALA A 302 -8.21 -24.46 -31.58
C ALA A 302 -7.83 -25.78 -30.88
N ASP A 303 -7.48 -26.80 -31.67
CA ASP A 303 -6.97 -28.09 -31.21
C ASP A 303 -6.08 -28.71 -32.30
N ALA A 304 -5.54 -29.91 -32.07
CA ALA A 304 -4.63 -30.57 -33.02
C ALA A 304 -5.23 -30.91 -34.41
N THR A 305 -6.51 -30.61 -34.66
CA THR A 305 -7.24 -30.90 -35.90
C THR A 305 -8.02 -29.71 -36.48
N ASN A 306 -8.45 -28.75 -35.66
CA ASN A 306 -9.30 -27.63 -36.10
C ASN A 306 -8.49 -26.36 -36.39
N PHE A 307 -8.20 -26.13 -37.68
CA PHE A 307 -7.43 -24.99 -38.22
C PHE A 307 -8.32 -23.99 -38.97
N TYR A 308 -7.98 -22.71 -38.91
CA TYR A 308 -8.80 -21.60 -39.44
C TYR A 308 -8.00 -20.61 -40.29
N LEU A 309 -8.62 -20.12 -41.36
CA LEU A 309 -8.04 -19.15 -42.29
C LEU A 309 -8.05 -17.72 -41.75
N THR A 310 -8.95 -17.39 -40.82
CA THR A 310 -8.94 -16.13 -40.08
C THR A 310 -9.16 -16.38 -38.59
N PHE A 311 -8.77 -15.41 -37.76
CA PHE A 311 -9.09 -15.42 -36.34
C PHE A 311 -10.61 -15.30 -36.09
N ALA A 312 -11.34 -14.56 -36.93
CA ALA A 312 -12.79 -14.42 -36.83
C ALA A 312 -13.52 -15.76 -37.07
N ASP A 313 -13.05 -16.58 -38.02
CA ASP A 313 -13.61 -17.92 -38.26
C ASP A 313 -13.38 -18.87 -37.08
N ALA A 314 -12.19 -18.77 -36.44
CA ALA A 314 -11.88 -19.51 -35.22
C ALA A 314 -12.83 -19.08 -34.09
N VAL A 315 -12.92 -17.77 -33.81
CA VAL A 315 -13.81 -17.19 -32.80
C VAL A 315 -15.28 -17.56 -33.06
N ALA A 316 -15.74 -17.58 -34.30
CA ALA A 316 -17.09 -18.03 -34.62
C ALA A 316 -17.30 -19.52 -34.29
N SER A 317 -16.34 -20.37 -34.68
CA SER A 317 -16.49 -21.83 -34.68
C SER A 317 -16.29 -22.51 -33.33
N VAL A 318 -15.41 -22.02 -32.45
CA VAL A 318 -15.07 -22.72 -31.20
C VAL A 318 -16.21 -22.71 -30.17
N PRO A 319 -16.29 -23.70 -29.26
CA PRO A 319 -17.15 -23.63 -28.07
C PRO A 319 -16.82 -22.44 -27.16
N ASP A 320 -17.76 -22.09 -26.27
CA ASP A 320 -17.51 -21.12 -25.19
C ASP A 320 -16.44 -21.65 -24.21
N GLY A 321 -15.55 -20.76 -23.75
CA GLY A 321 -14.43 -21.10 -22.87
C GLY A 321 -13.22 -21.74 -23.57
N SER A 322 -13.18 -21.78 -24.91
CA SER A 322 -12.09 -22.41 -25.66
C SER A 322 -10.82 -21.56 -25.73
N THR A 323 -9.68 -22.23 -25.98
CA THR A 323 -8.42 -21.58 -26.35
C THR A 323 -8.26 -21.55 -27.87
N ILE A 324 -7.75 -20.45 -28.41
CA ILE A 324 -7.34 -20.29 -29.81
C ILE A 324 -5.86 -19.91 -29.82
N THR A 325 -5.01 -20.73 -30.42
CA THR A 325 -3.59 -20.42 -30.64
C THR A 325 -3.39 -19.78 -32.01
N LEU A 326 -2.64 -18.69 -32.08
CA LEU A 326 -2.27 -18.06 -33.35
C LEU A 326 -1.11 -18.81 -34.02
N LEU A 327 -1.19 -18.97 -35.34
CA LEU A 327 -0.14 -19.53 -36.19
C LEU A 327 0.53 -18.43 -37.03
N ASN A 328 -0.20 -17.37 -37.35
CA ASN A 328 0.29 -16.19 -38.04
C ASN A 328 -0.30 -14.89 -37.44
N ASP A 329 0.23 -13.74 -37.85
CA ASP A 329 -0.36 -12.44 -37.53
C ASP A 329 -1.83 -12.39 -37.98
N ALA A 330 -2.69 -11.79 -37.14
CA ALA A 330 -4.14 -11.84 -37.30
C ALA A 330 -4.80 -10.48 -37.03
N GLU A 331 -6.02 -10.27 -37.55
CA GLU A 331 -6.88 -9.15 -37.16
C GLU A 331 -7.87 -9.59 -36.06
N PHE A 332 -8.09 -8.71 -35.09
CA PHE A 332 -8.98 -8.91 -33.96
C PHE A 332 -10.42 -8.56 -34.33
N CYS A 333 -11.35 -9.45 -33.99
CA CYS A 333 -12.79 -9.25 -34.17
C CYS A 333 -13.47 -8.89 -32.84
N ALA A 334 -14.65 -8.28 -32.93
CA ALA A 334 -15.48 -8.02 -31.75
C ALA A 334 -15.92 -9.34 -31.07
N LEU A 335 -16.10 -9.28 -29.75
CA LEU A 335 -16.58 -10.38 -28.92
C LEU A 335 -17.90 -9.97 -28.25
N GLU A 336 -18.92 -10.81 -28.39
CA GLU A 336 -20.24 -10.58 -27.79
C GLU A 336 -20.74 -11.88 -27.17
N ASN A 337 -20.95 -11.87 -25.85
CA ASN A 337 -21.40 -13.01 -25.03
C ASN A 337 -20.62 -14.32 -25.30
N LYS A 338 -19.30 -14.23 -25.52
CA LYS A 338 -18.44 -15.39 -25.83
C LYS A 338 -17.08 -15.31 -25.16
N ASN A 339 -16.83 -16.26 -24.28
CA ASN A 339 -15.60 -16.40 -23.50
C ASN A 339 -14.54 -17.15 -24.31
N ILE A 340 -13.34 -16.59 -24.47
CA ILE A 340 -12.21 -17.26 -25.14
C ILE A 340 -10.89 -16.90 -24.48
N THR A 341 -9.92 -17.81 -24.57
CA THR A 341 -8.50 -17.52 -24.35
C THR A 341 -7.79 -17.47 -25.71
N VAL A 342 -6.91 -16.49 -25.91
CA VAL A 342 -6.03 -16.45 -27.09
C VAL A 342 -4.58 -16.63 -26.66
N ASP A 343 -3.94 -17.65 -27.20
CA ASP A 343 -2.50 -17.82 -27.12
C ASP A 343 -1.86 -17.17 -28.36
N LEU A 344 -1.16 -16.07 -28.13
CA LEU A 344 -0.54 -15.27 -29.18
C LEU A 344 0.63 -16.01 -29.85
N ASN A 345 1.26 -16.99 -29.19
CA ASN A 345 2.34 -17.82 -29.76
C ASN A 345 3.40 -17.01 -30.54
N GLY A 346 3.82 -15.87 -29.97
CA GLY A 346 4.79 -14.95 -30.57
C GLY A 346 4.31 -14.17 -31.80
N LYS A 347 3.01 -14.14 -32.10
CA LYS A 347 2.39 -13.42 -33.23
C LYS A 347 1.73 -12.11 -32.79
N THR A 348 1.37 -11.27 -33.75
CA THR A 348 0.61 -10.03 -33.51
C THR A 348 -0.87 -10.25 -33.78
N LEU A 349 -1.71 -9.97 -32.78
CA LEU A 349 -3.14 -9.77 -32.95
C LEU A 349 -3.39 -8.27 -33.11
N ARG A 350 -4.05 -7.84 -34.19
CA ARG A 350 -4.13 -6.43 -34.60
C ARG A 350 -5.58 -5.94 -34.52
N ALA A 351 -5.86 -4.87 -33.79
CA ALA A 351 -7.16 -4.19 -33.79
C ALA A 351 -7.05 -2.89 -34.60
N PRO A 352 -7.15 -2.94 -35.95
CA PRO A 352 -6.84 -1.80 -36.81
C PRO A 352 -7.87 -0.65 -36.72
N SER A 353 -9.09 -0.96 -36.29
CA SER A 353 -10.19 -0.02 -36.06
C SER A 353 -10.68 -0.09 -34.60
N ASP A 354 -11.78 0.60 -34.29
CA ASP A 354 -12.49 0.38 -33.04
C ASP A 354 -13.08 -1.05 -33.00
N VAL A 355 -13.00 -1.70 -31.83
CA VAL A 355 -13.48 -3.08 -31.57
C VAL A 355 -14.08 -3.16 -30.17
N SER A 356 -15.17 -3.91 -29.99
CA SER A 356 -15.87 -4.08 -28.70
C SER A 356 -15.77 -5.50 -28.13
N ILE A 357 -15.67 -5.61 -26.81
CA ILE A 357 -15.77 -6.84 -26.01
C ILE A 357 -16.95 -6.64 -25.04
N VAL A 358 -18.02 -7.40 -25.22
CA VAL A 358 -19.32 -7.20 -24.52
C VAL A 358 -19.80 -8.51 -23.91
N GLY A 359 -20.20 -8.50 -22.63
CA GLY A 359 -20.68 -9.69 -21.90
C GLY A 359 -19.73 -10.90 -21.91
N SER A 360 -18.41 -10.68 -22.03
CA SER A 360 -17.44 -11.73 -22.39
C SER A 360 -16.20 -11.74 -21.49
N THR A 361 -15.59 -12.92 -21.31
CA THR A 361 -14.25 -13.08 -20.74
C THR A 361 -13.25 -13.25 -21.89
N PHE A 362 -12.37 -12.28 -22.08
CA PHE A 362 -11.28 -12.33 -23.07
C PHE A 362 -9.94 -12.45 -22.35
N ALA A 363 -9.36 -13.65 -22.37
CA ALA A 363 -8.03 -13.90 -21.81
C ALA A 363 -6.97 -13.90 -22.92
N ILE A 364 -5.80 -13.32 -22.64
CA ILE A 364 -4.64 -13.31 -23.57
C ILE A 364 -3.43 -13.93 -22.88
N THR A 365 -2.74 -14.83 -23.56
CA THR A 365 -1.47 -15.42 -23.13
C THR A 365 -0.48 -15.48 -24.30
N ASP A 366 0.77 -15.81 -24.00
CA ASP A 366 1.78 -16.23 -24.98
C ASP A 366 2.57 -17.40 -24.39
N THR A 367 2.44 -18.57 -25.02
CA THR A 367 3.16 -19.78 -24.65
C THR A 367 4.57 -19.87 -25.28
N SER A 368 4.87 -18.98 -26.23
CA SER A 368 6.15 -18.98 -26.95
C SER A 368 7.29 -18.32 -26.13
N SER A 369 8.49 -18.38 -26.69
CA SER A 369 9.64 -17.57 -26.23
C SER A 369 9.78 -16.24 -27.00
N GLY A 370 8.76 -15.85 -27.76
CA GLY A 370 8.66 -14.54 -28.40
C GLY A 370 8.07 -13.49 -27.47
N ILE A 371 7.71 -12.34 -28.04
CA ILE A 371 6.81 -11.37 -27.41
C ILE A 371 5.65 -11.16 -28.39
N GLY A 372 4.64 -12.01 -28.30
CA GLY A 372 3.35 -11.79 -28.94
C GLY A 372 2.70 -10.54 -28.36
N SER A 373 1.91 -9.85 -29.19
CA SER A 373 1.26 -8.60 -28.78
C SER A 373 -0.15 -8.43 -29.35
N LEU A 374 -0.99 -7.73 -28.58
CA LEU A 374 -2.18 -7.08 -29.11
C LEU A 374 -1.79 -5.65 -29.52
N LEU A 375 -1.80 -5.38 -30.81
CA LEU A 375 -1.53 -4.05 -31.38
C LEU A 375 -2.84 -3.32 -31.63
N ILE A 376 -3.11 -2.28 -30.85
CA ILE A 376 -4.33 -1.47 -30.94
C ILE A 376 -4.09 -0.27 -31.85
N GLY A 377 -4.88 -0.17 -32.92
CA GLY A 377 -4.92 0.97 -33.85
C GLY A 377 -6.05 1.94 -33.56
N GLY A 378 -7.26 1.45 -33.30
CA GLY A 378 -8.41 2.24 -32.86
C GLY A 378 -8.61 2.23 -31.34
N THR A 379 -9.86 2.11 -30.91
CA THR A 379 -10.30 1.91 -29.53
C THR A 379 -10.69 0.46 -29.30
N VAL A 380 -10.09 -0.23 -28.32
CA VAL A 380 -10.69 -1.45 -27.76
C VAL A 380 -11.59 -1.05 -26.59
N THR A 381 -12.90 -1.26 -26.71
CA THR A 381 -13.87 -0.99 -25.65
C THR A 381 -14.29 -2.30 -24.98
N VAL A 382 -14.09 -2.38 -23.66
CA VAL A 382 -14.51 -3.49 -22.82
C VAL A 382 -15.74 -3.03 -22.04
N THR A 383 -16.86 -3.75 -22.15
CA THR A 383 -18.15 -3.36 -21.56
C THR A 383 -18.78 -4.55 -20.84
N SER A 384 -18.98 -4.44 -19.52
CA SER A 384 -19.48 -5.54 -18.64
C SER A 384 -18.82 -6.89 -18.97
N SER A 385 -17.50 -6.88 -19.05
CA SER A 385 -16.63 -7.94 -19.60
C SER A 385 -15.31 -7.99 -18.85
N THR A 386 -14.70 -9.18 -18.76
CA THR A 386 -13.38 -9.36 -18.14
C THR A 386 -12.31 -9.44 -19.21
N LEU A 387 -11.33 -8.55 -19.15
CA LEU A 387 -10.11 -8.60 -19.95
C LEU A 387 -8.96 -9.09 -19.06
N SER A 388 -8.48 -10.31 -19.30
CA SER A 388 -7.43 -10.95 -18.48
C SER A 388 -6.14 -11.17 -19.28
N PRO A 389 -5.25 -10.17 -19.37
CA PRO A 389 -3.94 -10.34 -19.98
C PRO A 389 -2.99 -11.06 -19.02
N ILE A 390 -2.67 -12.31 -19.35
CA ILE A 390 -1.80 -13.22 -18.59
C ILE A 390 -0.34 -13.07 -19.03
N ARG A 391 -0.08 -13.12 -20.35
CA ARG A 391 1.27 -13.05 -20.96
C ARG A 391 1.26 -12.39 -22.34
N GLY A 392 2.32 -11.65 -22.65
CA GLY A 392 2.47 -10.85 -23.87
C GLY A 392 2.52 -9.34 -23.56
N SER A 393 2.15 -8.51 -24.54
CA SER A 393 2.02 -7.05 -24.36
C SER A 393 0.82 -6.46 -25.11
N PHE A 394 0.28 -5.34 -24.63
CA PHE A 394 -0.58 -4.45 -25.41
C PHE A 394 0.24 -3.23 -25.85
N SER A 395 0.16 -2.87 -27.13
CA SER A 395 0.86 -1.72 -27.70
C SER A 395 -0.04 -0.92 -28.65
N THR A 396 0.25 0.36 -28.88
CA THR A 396 -0.48 1.17 -29.87
C THR A 396 0.26 1.21 -31.20
N SER A 397 -0.49 1.38 -32.31
CA SER A 397 0.10 1.78 -33.60
C SER A 397 0.08 3.29 -33.84
N GLY A 398 -0.39 4.09 -32.87
CA GLY A 398 -0.55 5.54 -33.00
C GLY A 398 -0.94 6.23 -31.70
N GLY A 399 -0.90 7.57 -31.71
CA GLY A 399 -1.12 8.42 -30.52
C GLY A 399 -2.58 8.66 -30.13
N THR A 400 -3.55 8.10 -30.87
CA THR A 400 -4.99 8.20 -30.57
C THR A 400 -5.61 6.88 -30.13
N SER A 401 -4.84 5.78 -30.18
CA SER A 401 -5.31 4.43 -29.89
C SER A 401 -5.42 4.23 -28.38
N LYS A 402 -6.52 3.62 -27.90
CA LYS A 402 -6.76 3.44 -26.46
C LYS A 402 -7.45 2.11 -26.12
N LEU A 403 -7.29 1.69 -24.88
CA LEU A 403 -8.18 0.75 -24.21
C LEU A 403 -9.22 1.57 -23.41
N SER A 404 -10.50 1.23 -23.48
CA SER A 404 -11.55 1.80 -22.63
C SER A 404 -12.29 0.70 -21.87
N LEU A 405 -12.58 0.93 -20.59
CA LEU A 405 -13.36 0.06 -19.70
C LEU A 405 -14.65 0.79 -19.29
N SER A 406 -15.81 0.22 -19.61
CA SER A 406 -17.14 0.78 -19.36
C SER A 406 -18.10 -0.22 -18.69
N ASP A 407 -19.19 0.29 -18.11
CA ASP A 407 -20.14 -0.48 -17.29
C ASP A 407 -19.39 -1.36 -16.27
N ASP A 408 -19.73 -2.64 -16.12
CA ASP A 408 -19.10 -3.55 -15.15
C ASP A 408 -17.81 -4.22 -15.70
N ALA A 409 -17.02 -3.50 -16.51
CA ALA A 409 -15.80 -4.05 -17.11
C ALA A 409 -14.66 -4.21 -16.09
N LEU A 410 -13.94 -5.32 -16.19
CA LEU A 410 -12.79 -5.64 -15.33
C LEU A 410 -11.54 -5.87 -16.19
N LEU A 411 -10.46 -5.12 -15.93
CA LEU A 411 -9.11 -5.47 -16.35
C LEU A 411 -8.44 -6.25 -15.20
N GLU A 412 -8.04 -7.49 -15.45
CA GLU A 412 -7.55 -8.43 -14.42
C GLU A 412 -6.13 -8.95 -14.73
N MET A 413 -5.14 -8.45 -14.00
CA MET A 413 -3.72 -8.80 -14.11
C MET A 413 -3.26 -9.57 -12.86
N ASP A 414 -3.95 -10.66 -12.55
CA ASP A 414 -3.78 -11.47 -11.32
C ASP A 414 -2.57 -12.43 -11.37
N SER A 415 -2.07 -12.77 -12.56
CA SER A 415 -1.01 -13.77 -12.73
C SER A 415 0.40 -13.26 -12.37
N SER A 416 1.29 -14.15 -11.95
CA SER A 416 2.70 -13.86 -11.63
C SER A 416 3.61 -13.77 -12.88
N SER A 417 3.10 -13.22 -13.98
CA SER A 417 3.81 -13.08 -15.26
C SER A 417 3.88 -11.62 -15.67
N VAL A 418 5.04 -11.19 -16.18
CA VAL A 418 5.20 -9.85 -16.75
C VAL A 418 4.23 -9.70 -17.93
N PHE A 419 3.32 -8.74 -17.80
CA PHE A 419 2.49 -8.24 -18.88
C PHE A 419 2.62 -6.71 -18.94
N GLU A 420 2.78 -6.18 -20.15
CA GLU A 420 3.06 -4.77 -20.38
C GLU A 420 1.94 -4.12 -21.20
N VAL A 421 1.20 -3.20 -20.58
CA VAL A 421 0.07 -2.47 -21.16
C VAL A 421 0.55 -1.07 -21.56
N TYR A 422 1.24 -0.95 -22.69
CA TYR A 422 1.72 0.35 -23.20
C TYR A 422 0.63 1.19 -23.88
N VAL A 423 -0.64 0.82 -23.76
CA VAL A 423 -1.78 1.55 -24.32
C VAL A 423 -2.40 2.49 -23.29
N PRO A 424 -2.76 3.74 -23.67
CA PRO A 424 -3.60 4.60 -22.85
C PRO A 424 -4.87 3.87 -22.43
N THR A 425 -5.00 3.61 -21.13
CA THR A 425 -6.09 2.82 -20.55
C THR A 425 -7.05 3.76 -19.84
N TYR A 426 -8.26 3.91 -20.38
CA TYR A 426 -9.30 4.77 -19.85
C TYR A 426 -10.32 3.93 -19.08
N VAL A 427 -10.67 4.37 -17.88
CA VAL A 427 -11.76 3.80 -17.09
C VAL A 427 -12.88 4.84 -17.09
N GLU A 428 -14.00 4.52 -17.76
CA GLU A 428 -15.05 5.48 -18.16
C GLU A 428 -16.40 5.22 -17.46
N SER A 429 -16.42 4.37 -16.42
CA SER A 429 -17.61 3.95 -15.67
C SER A 429 -17.34 3.81 -14.17
N THR A 430 -18.36 4.07 -13.34
CA THR A 430 -18.26 3.98 -11.88
C THR A 430 -18.15 2.53 -11.36
N SER A 431 -18.64 1.55 -12.12
CA SER A 431 -18.54 0.12 -11.77
C SER A 431 -17.41 -0.61 -12.50
N ALA A 432 -16.70 0.07 -13.40
CA ALA A 432 -15.53 -0.50 -14.04
C ALA A 432 -14.36 -0.59 -13.06
N LYS A 433 -13.52 -1.61 -13.28
CA LYS A 433 -12.43 -2.03 -12.40
C LYS A 433 -11.13 -2.28 -13.12
N VAL A 434 -10.04 -1.91 -12.44
CA VAL A 434 -8.69 -2.37 -12.73
C VAL A 434 -8.19 -3.10 -11.48
N SER A 435 -7.91 -4.40 -11.63
CA SER A 435 -7.33 -5.25 -10.58
C SER A 435 -5.97 -5.76 -11.06
N MET A 436 -4.89 -5.42 -10.35
CA MET A 436 -3.52 -5.73 -10.77
C MET A 436 -2.70 -6.32 -9.63
N ARG A 437 -2.13 -7.51 -9.82
CA ARG A 437 -1.07 -8.06 -8.95
C ARG A 437 0.33 -7.95 -9.52
N SER A 438 0.48 -7.92 -10.84
CA SER A 438 1.77 -7.64 -11.48
C SER A 438 1.62 -6.97 -12.84
N GLY A 439 2.73 -6.50 -13.40
CA GLY A 439 2.79 -5.90 -14.73
C GLY A 439 2.76 -4.37 -14.71
N LEU A 440 2.91 -3.78 -15.90
CA LEU A 440 3.13 -2.35 -16.10
C LEU A 440 2.01 -1.73 -16.94
N ILE A 441 1.39 -0.64 -16.47
CA ILE A 441 0.54 0.23 -17.31
C ILE A 441 1.31 1.49 -17.72
N GLY A 442 1.41 1.74 -19.03
CA GLY A 442 2.08 2.90 -19.62
C GLY A 442 1.40 4.24 -19.31
N GLY A 443 0.07 4.25 -19.27
CA GLY A 443 -0.74 5.40 -18.87
C GLY A 443 -2.17 5.01 -18.49
N LEU A 444 -2.56 5.27 -17.24
CA LEU A 444 -3.90 4.98 -16.70
C LEU A 444 -4.69 6.29 -16.52
N TYR A 445 -5.89 6.36 -17.10
CA TYR A 445 -6.77 7.54 -17.11
C TYR A 445 -8.08 7.22 -16.37
N VAL A 446 -8.32 7.89 -15.24
CA VAL A 446 -9.44 7.58 -14.34
C VAL A 446 -10.54 8.63 -14.44
N ALA A 447 -11.58 8.34 -15.23
CA ALA A 447 -12.76 9.20 -15.33
C ALA A 447 -13.86 8.75 -14.35
N GLU A 448 -14.39 9.73 -13.59
CA GLU A 448 -15.61 9.67 -12.78
C GLU A 448 -15.94 8.34 -12.05
N TYR A 449 -15.47 8.23 -10.79
CA TYR A 449 -15.96 7.28 -9.78
C TYR A 449 -15.71 5.77 -10.00
N ALA A 450 -14.82 5.39 -10.93
CA ALA A 450 -14.38 3.99 -11.09
C ALA A 450 -13.73 3.41 -9.81
N THR A 451 -13.62 2.08 -9.70
CA THR A 451 -13.02 1.40 -8.53
C THR A 451 -11.74 0.64 -8.89
N PHE A 452 -10.79 0.57 -7.96
CA PHE A 452 -9.42 0.10 -8.22
C PHE A 452 -8.94 -0.84 -7.12
N GLU A 453 -8.13 -1.85 -7.50
CA GLU A 453 -7.53 -2.84 -6.60
C GLU A 453 -6.10 -3.13 -7.09
N ILE A 454 -5.10 -2.36 -6.59
CA ILE A 454 -3.75 -2.29 -7.18
C ILE A 454 -2.72 -2.78 -6.15
N PHE A 455 -2.33 -4.05 -6.25
CA PHE A 455 -1.52 -4.76 -5.24
C PHE A 455 0.01 -4.67 -5.48
N ASP A 456 0.78 -5.21 -4.52
CA ASP A 456 2.21 -4.93 -4.21
C ASP A 456 3.28 -5.03 -5.33
N ALA A 457 2.93 -5.47 -6.55
CA ALA A 457 3.89 -5.57 -7.67
C ALA A 457 3.33 -5.02 -9.00
N ALA A 458 2.28 -4.20 -8.94
CA ALA A 458 1.76 -3.44 -10.08
C ALA A 458 2.50 -2.10 -10.25
N GLU A 459 2.98 -1.82 -11.46
CA GLU A 459 3.69 -0.58 -11.81
C GLU A 459 2.85 0.28 -12.78
N ILE A 460 2.80 1.59 -12.56
CA ILE A 460 2.07 2.56 -13.39
C ILE A 460 3.01 3.69 -13.78
N ASN A 461 3.38 3.76 -15.06
CA ASN A 461 4.29 4.77 -15.60
C ASN A 461 3.69 6.19 -15.58
N THR A 462 2.39 6.35 -15.75
CA THR A 462 1.70 7.64 -15.48
C THR A 462 0.24 7.40 -15.09
N LEU A 463 -0.19 7.99 -13.97
CA LEU A 463 -1.58 8.02 -13.50
C LEU A 463 -2.20 9.41 -13.74
N HIS A 464 -3.26 9.48 -14.55
CA HIS A 464 -4.04 10.68 -14.83
C HIS A 464 -5.36 10.67 -14.03
N VAL A 465 -5.47 11.58 -13.07
CA VAL A 465 -6.59 11.70 -12.11
C VAL A 465 -7.53 12.83 -12.52
N PHE A 466 -8.79 12.52 -12.85
CA PHE A 466 -9.82 13.53 -13.14
C PHE A 466 -10.70 13.88 -11.93
N LYS A 467 -10.80 12.98 -10.93
CA LYS A 467 -11.46 13.23 -9.64
C LYS A 467 -10.70 12.54 -8.51
N THR A 468 -10.63 13.19 -7.36
CA THR A 468 -9.92 12.74 -6.17
C THR A 468 -10.73 11.74 -5.35
N GLN A 469 -10.23 10.51 -5.30
CA GLN A 469 -10.80 9.37 -4.57
C GLN A 469 -9.69 8.32 -4.37
N GLN A 470 -9.94 7.29 -3.55
CA GLN A 470 -8.98 6.20 -3.39
C GLN A 470 -8.83 5.45 -4.72
N ILE A 471 -7.58 5.35 -5.19
CA ILE A 471 -7.20 4.69 -6.46
C ILE A 471 -6.04 3.73 -6.21
N LEU A 472 -5.16 4.05 -5.25
CA LEU A 472 -3.98 3.24 -4.92
C LEU A 472 -4.30 2.28 -3.78
N ASP A 473 -3.57 1.18 -3.75
CA ASP A 473 -3.56 0.16 -2.70
C ASP A 473 -2.12 -0.12 -2.26
N VAL A 474 -1.93 -1.09 -1.35
CA VAL A 474 -0.62 -1.40 -0.76
C VAL A 474 0.39 -1.86 -1.82
N GLY A 475 1.61 -1.32 -1.72
CA GLY A 475 2.75 -1.59 -2.59
C GLY A 475 2.57 -1.16 -4.04
N ALA A 476 1.47 -0.49 -4.40
CA ALA A 476 1.27 0.09 -5.71
C ALA A 476 2.40 1.08 -6.05
N LYS A 477 2.98 0.95 -7.25
CA LYS A 477 4.09 1.79 -7.73
C LYS A 477 3.62 2.71 -8.84
N VAL A 478 3.90 4.00 -8.68
CA VAL A 478 3.50 5.02 -9.65
C VAL A 478 4.68 5.95 -9.93
N HIS A 479 5.24 5.87 -11.13
CA HIS A 479 6.40 6.68 -11.52
C HIS A 479 6.04 8.16 -11.73
N LYS A 480 4.75 8.47 -11.95
CA LYS A 480 4.24 9.83 -12.14
C LYS A 480 2.74 9.92 -11.90
N ILE A 481 2.32 10.87 -11.06
CA ILE A 481 0.92 11.29 -10.92
C ILE A 481 0.71 12.62 -11.65
N LEU A 482 -0.44 12.76 -12.33
CA LEU A 482 -0.94 14.00 -12.94
C LEU A 482 -2.40 14.22 -12.56
N PHE A 483 -2.75 15.46 -12.21
CA PHE A 483 -4.13 15.89 -11.99
C PHE A 483 -4.63 16.63 -13.23
N GLU A 484 -5.70 16.13 -13.84
CA GLU A 484 -6.25 16.68 -15.08
C GLU A 484 -7.12 17.92 -14.83
N ASN A 485 -7.38 18.70 -15.90
CA ASN A 485 -8.06 20.00 -15.80
C ASN A 485 -9.43 19.91 -15.08
N GLY A 486 -9.49 20.41 -13.84
CA GLY A 486 -10.69 20.42 -13.00
C GLY A 486 -10.60 19.51 -11.77
N ALA A 487 -9.59 18.65 -11.67
CA ALA A 487 -9.31 17.87 -10.47
C ALA A 487 -8.69 18.75 -9.36
N GLU A 488 -9.03 18.45 -8.11
CA GLU A 488 -8.34 19.00 -6.94
C GLU A 488 -7.01 18.23 -6.73
N GLN A 489 -5.92 18.90 -6.35
CA GLN A 489 -4.65 18.24 -6.06
C GLN A 489 -4.63 17.66 -4.64
N ASN A 490 -5.44 16.63 -4.38
CA ASN A 490 -5.54 15.97 -3.09
C ASN A 490 -4.86 14.58 -3.10
N TYR A 491 -3.54 14.57 -2.92
CA TYR A 491 -2.74 13.33 -2.84
C TYR A 491 -3.16 12.40 -1.71
N ARG A 492 -3.77 12.90 -0.63
CA ARG A 492 -4.28 12.08 0.48
C ARG A 492 -5.52 11.29 0.07
N ALA A 493 -6.36 11.83 -0.81
CA ALA A 493 -7.54 11.13 -1.29
C ALA A 493 -7.20 9.85 -2.07
N LEU A 494 -6.02 9.78 -2.70
CA LEU A 494 -5.59 8.63 -3.51
C LEU A 494 -5.20 7.39 -2.69
N LEU A 495 -4.78 7.59 -1.43
CA LEU A 495 -4.25 6.57 -0.53
C LEU A 495 -5.34 5.87 0.31
N PRO A 496 -5.20 4.57 0.63
CA PRO A 496 -5.99 3.93 1.68
C PRO A 496 -5.67 4.51 3.08
N ASP A 497 -6.61 4.36 4.01
CA ASP A 497 -6.45 4.84 5.39
C ASP A 497 -5.30 4.10 6.12
N GLY A 498 -4.35 4.88 6.64
CA GLY A 498 -3.17 4.36 7.35
C GLY A 498 -1.94 4.11 6.47
N TYR A 499 -1.97 4.49 5.19
CA TYR A 499 -0.85 4.34 4.25
C TYR A 499 -0.22 5.70 3.89
N ALA A 500 1.00 5.64 3.35
CA ALA A 500 1.84 6.80 3.05
C ALA A 500 2.63 6.56 1.75
N TYR A 501 3.15 7.65 1.18
CA TYR A 501 4.06 7.59 0.03
C TYR A 501 5.52 7.38 0.48
N LEU A 502 6.22 6.45 -0.17
CA LEU A 502 7.66 6.26 -0.09
C LEU A 502 8.28 6.66 -1.44
N ASP A 503 9.40 7.38 -1.44
CA ASP A 503 10.27 7.46 -2.63
C ASP A 503 11.11 6.16 -2.70
N PRO A 504 10.94 5.31 -3.73
CA PRO A 504 11.67 4.06 -3.83
C PRO A 504 13.19 4.27 -4.06
N ASN A 505 13.62 5.44 -4.55
CA ASN A 505 15.03 5.73 -4.82
C ASN A 505 15.82 6.03 -3.54
N SER A 506 15.23 6.78 -2.60
CA SER A 506 15.84 7.11 -1.30
C SER A 506 15.34 6.25 -0.15
N SER A 507 14.33 5.40 -0.37
CA SER A 507 13.63 4.63 0.68
C SER A 507 13.13 5.51 1.83
N SER A 508 12.75 6.75 1.53
CA SER A 508 12.30 7.76 2.50
C SER A 508 10.83 8.11 2.30
N LEU A 509 10.11 8.36 3.40
CA LEU A 509 8.70 8.74 3.34
C LEU A 509 8.53 10.18 2.88
N ILE A 510 7.58 10.40 1.97
CA ILE A 510 7.26 11.72 1.40
C ILE A 510 6.07 12.31 2.16
N LYS A 511 6.21 13.54 2.67
CA LYS A 511 5.09 14.25 3.31
C LYS A 511 4.05 14.64 2.27
N LEU A 512 2.79 14.69 2.67
CA LEU A 512 1.69 15.13 1.80
C LEU A 512 1.85 16.60 1.34
N SER A 513 2.60 17.42 2.08
CA SER A 513 3.02 18.78 1.71
C SER A 513 4.06 18.84 0.59
N ASP A 514 4.84 17.78 0.43
CA ASP A 514 6.05 17.73 -0.39
C ASP A 514 5.80 16.99 -1.72
N MET A 515 4.60 16.41 -1.88
CA MET A 515 4.11 15.74 -3.08
C MET A 515 3.92 16.72 -4.25
N ALA A 516 4.43 16.33 -5.43
CA ALA A 516 4.36 17.13 -6.65
C ALA A 516 4.16 16.24 -7.89
N GLU A 517 3.85 16.87 -9.03
CA GLU A 517 3.84 16.19 -10.32
C GLU A 517 5.21 15.57 -10.63
N ASN A 518 5.23 14.39 -11.24
CA ASN A 518 6.46 13.65 -11.59
C ASN A 518 7.30 13.16 -10.38
N VAL A 519 6.72 13.11 -9.17
CA VAL A 519 7.29 12.32 -8.07
C VAL A 519 6.95 10.84 -8.29
N GLU A 520 7.97 10.00 -8.23
CA GLU A 520 7.87 8.53 -8.25
C GLU A 520 7.60 8.02 -6.83
N ILE A 521 6.59 7.14 -6.68
CA ILE A 521 6.15 6.64 -5.37
C ILE A 521 5.94 5.12 -5.33
N GLU A 522 6.09 4.58 -4.12
CA GLU A 522 5.59 3.27 -3.68
C GLU A 522 4.64 3.52 -2.48
N VAL A 523 3.48 2.86 -2.44
CA VAL A 523 2.53 3.01 -1.31
C VAL A 523 2.86 2.03 -0.19
N VAL A 524 3.17 2.54 1.00
CA VAL A 524 3.58 1.71 2.15
C VAL A 524 2.71 1.99 3.38
N SER A 525 2.66 1.03 4.31
CA SER A 525 1.99 1.23 5.61
C SER A 525 2.68 2.36 6.38
N CYS A 526 1.91 3.31 6.90
CA CYS A 526 2.47 4.49 7.57
C CYS A 526 3.00 4.11 8.97
N PRO A 527 4.28 4.38 9.30
CA PRO A 527 4.79 4.22 10.66
C PRO A 527 4.42 5.38 11.59
N HIS A 528 3.67 6.37 11.08
CA HIS A 528 3.21 7.56 11.82
C HIS A 528 4.35 8.31 12.53
N ALA A 529 5.46 8.57 11.81
CA ALA A 529 6.70 9.13 12.38
C ALA A 529 6.69 10.65 12.64
N GLY A 530 5.64 11.38 12.25
CA GLY A 530 5.54 12.83 12.38
C GLY A 530 4.12 13.36 12.21
N VAL A 531 3.84 14.53 12.80
CA VAL A 531 2.52 15.20 12.76
C VAL A 531 2.67 16.69 12.50
N ASP A 532 1.64 17.29 11.90
CA ASP A 532 1.51 18.73 11.64
C ASP A 532 1.10 19.52 12.91
N GLU A 533 0.96 20.86 12.78
CA GLU A 533 0.51 21.74 13.87
C GLU A 533 -0.91 21.40 14.36
N ASP A 534 -1.75 20.86 13.47
CA ASP A 534 -3.09 20.35 13.76
C ASP A 534 -3.07 18.90 14.26
N THR A 535 -1.91 18.30 14.55
CA THR A 535 -1.70 16.91 15.02
C THR A 535 -2.23 15.80 14.09
N ASN A 536 -2.38 16.07 12.80
CA ASN A 536 -2.57 15.05 11.78
C ASN A 536 -1.21 14.52 11.32
N CYS A 537 -1.09 13.24 10.98
CA CYS A 537 0.17 12.68 10.49
C CYS A 537 0.57 13.28 9.13
N GLU A 538 1.79 13.81 9.02
CA GLU A 538 2.27 14.51 7.82
C GLU A 538 2.31 13.62 6.56
N TYR A 539 2.32 12.30 6.74
CA TYR A 539 2.48 11.29 5.70
C TYR A 539 1.16 10.64 5.26
N CYS A 540 0.20 10.50 6.18
CA CYS A 540 -1.07 9.80 5.94
C CYS A 540 -2.33 10.58 6.35
N GLY A 541 -2.19 11.85 6.74
CA GLY A 541 -3.29 12.78 7.08
C GLY A 541 -4.21 12.34 8.22
N LYS A 542 -3.89 11.26 8.94
CA LYS A 542 -4.74 10.70 9.99
C LYS A 542 -4.56 11.50 11.29
N LYS A 543 -5.65 11.80 12.00
CA LYS A 543 -5.60 12.52 13.28
C LYS A 543 -4.94 11.65 14.35
N MET A 544 -3.90 12.15 15.00
CA MET A 544 -3.17 11.42 16.04
C MET A 544 -3.60 11.91 17.44
N TYR A 545 -3.77 10.98 18.37
CA TYR A 545 -4.26 11.28 19.73
C TYR A 545 -3.19 11.12 20.80
N PHE A 546 -2.15 10.32 20.53
CA PHE A 546 -1.07 10.02 21.45
C PHE A 546 0.30 10.15 20.78
N LYS A 547 1.29 10.56 21.55
CA LYS A 547 2.72 10.55 21.23
C LYS A 547 3.41 9.68 22.28
N VAL A 548 4.26 8.74 21.87
CA VAL A 548 5.12 7.96 22.76
C VAL A 548 6.58 8.33 22.49
N GLU A 549 7.32 8.58 23.56
CA GLU A 549 8.75 8.88 23.55
C GLU A 549 9.49 7.71 24.22
N SER A 550 10.19 6.93 23.40
CA SER A 550 10.90 5.70 23.75
C SER A 550 12.40 5.91 23.52
N GLY A 551 13.09 6.51 24.49
CA GLY A 551 14.49 6.89 24.35
C GLY A 551 14.69 8.02 23.33
N PRO A 552 15.43 7.81 22.21
CA PRO A 552 15.56 8.80 21.14
C PRO A 552 14.35 8.80 20.18
N ASP A 553 13.55 7.74 20.16
CA ASP A 553 12.54 7.50 19.15
C ASP A 553 11.17 8.05 19.57
N VAL A 554 10.44 8.62 18.60
CA VAL A 554 9.12 9.23 18.81
C VAL A 554 8.12 8.61 17.85
N PHE A 555 7.03 8.09 18.41
CA PHE A 555 5.96 7.43 17.67
C PHE A 555 4.62 8.10 17.95
N TYR A 556 3.72 8.12 16.97
CA TYR A 556 2.39 8.70 17.11
C TYR A 556 1.30 7.65 16.88
N PHE A 557 0.24 7.70 17.68
CA PHE A 557 -0.87 6.72 17.64
C PHE A 557 -2.23 7.42 17.63
N ASP A 558 -3.14 6.85 16.86
CA ASP A 558 -4.55 7.25 16.75
C ASP A 558 -5.45 6.53 17.78
N ASP A 559 -4.99 5.37 18.29
CA ASP A 559 -5.65 4.55 19.29
C ASP A 559 -4.85 4.46 20.61
N PHE A 560 -5.57 4.30 21.73
CA PHE A 560 -5.01 4.23 23.07
C PHE A 560 -4.35 2.88 23.38
N ASP A 561 -5.02 1.75 23.09
CA ASP A 561 -4.50 0.43 23.44
C ASP A 561 -3.26 0.09 22.60
N THR A 562 -3.24 0.50 21.33
CA THR A 562 -2.09 0.40 20.43
C THR A 562 -0.89 1.20 20.96
N ALA A 563 -1.12 2.40 21.49
CA ALA A 563 -0.07 3.19 22.16
C ALA A 563 0.43 2.51 23.44
N VAL A 564 -0.47 1.96 24.27
CA VAL A 564 -0.06 1.25 25.51
C VAL A 564 0.71 -0.04 25.20
N LEU A 565 0.38 -0.72 24.10
CA LEU A 565 1.11 -1.89 23.61
C LEU A 565 2.54 -1.56 23.16
N SER A 566 2.81 -0.38 22.59
CA SER A 566 4.15 0.01 22.11
C SER A 566 5.13 0.42 23.21
N LEU A 567 4.64 0.89 24.37
CA LEU A 567 5.46 1.38 25.48
C LEU A 567 6.55 0.40 25.98
N SER A 568 7.61 0.93 26.54
CA SER A 568 8.63 0.25 27.35
C SER A 568 8.69 0.83 28.79
N ASP A 569 9.37 0.14 29.71
CA ASP A 569 9.61 0.68 31.06
C ASP A 569 10.55 1.90 30.99
N GLY A 570 10.04 3.07 31.37
CA GLY A 570 10.71 4.37 31.33
C GLY A 570 10.07 5.40 30.38
N ASP A 571 9.20 4.96 29.46
CA ASP A 571 8.66 5.79 28.38
C ASP A 571 7.73 6.92 28.86
N VAL A 572 7.55 7.93 27.99
CA VAL A 572 6.56 9.00 28.16
C VAL A 572 5.47 8.91 27.08
N MET A 573 4.24 8.67 27.51
CA MET A 573 3.03 8.76 26.69
C MET A 573 2.38 10.13 26.90
N THR A 574 2.35 10.98 25.87
CA THR A 574 1.71 12.30 25.90
C THR A 574 0.41 12.29 25.09
N VAL A 575 -0.67 12.80 25.69
CA VAL A 575 -1.97 12.99 25.02
C VAL A 575 -1.94 14.28 24.19
N LEU A 576 -2.37 14.22 22.93
CA LEU A 576 -2.36 15.33 21.97
C LEU A 576 -3.73 16.00 21.83
N ASN A 577 -4.80 15.19 21.88
CA ASN A 577 -6.19 15.59 21.70
C ASN A 577 -7.09 14.91 22.74
N ASP A 578 -8.25 15.50 23.03
CA ASP A 578 -9.27 14.85 23.83
C ASP A 578 -9.72 13.55 23.16
N PHE A 579 -9.70 12.45 23.92
CA PHE A 579 -9.98 11.10 23.44
C PHE A 579 -11.06 10.44 24.29
N ARG A 580 -11.98 9.71 23.65
CA ARG A 580 -12.99 8.90 24.34
C ARG A 580 -12.52 7.46 24.33
N LEU A 581 -12.19 6.93 25.51
CA LEU A 581 -11.84 5.53 25.66
C LEU A 581 -13.07 4.66 25.35
N PRO A 582 -12.95 3.59 24.55
CA PRO A 582 -13.99 2.58 24.42
C PRO A 582 -14.44 2.05 25.79
N ILE A 583 -15.70 1.63 25.94
CA ILE A 583 -16.23 1.18 27.23
C ILE A 583 -15.84 -0.30 27.47
N VAL A 584 -14.53 -0.52 27.61
CA VAL A 584 -13.86 -1.81 27.88
C VAL A 584 -12.78 -1.63 28.95
N GLY A 585 -12.25 -2.73 29.51
CA GLY A 585 -11.19 -2.67 30.50
C GLY A 585 -9.81 -2.39 29.88
N HIS A 586 -9.33 -1.15 29.99
CA HIS A 586 -7.98 -0.74 29.59
C HIS A 586 -6.98 -0.94 30.73
N THR A 587 -5.73 -1.33 30.45
CA THR A 587 -4.70 -1.58 31.48
C THR A 587 -3.30 -1.12 31.05
N ILE A 588 -2.64 -0.34 31.91
CA ILE A 588 -1.20 -0.02 31.82
C ILE A 588 -0.45 -0.84 32.89
N ALA A 589 0.31 -1.84 32.42
CA ALA A 589 1.12 -2.73 33.26
C ALA A 589 2.64 -2.46 33.20
N LYS A 590 3.06 -1.40 32.49
CA LYS A 590 4.45 -0.97 32.32
C LYS A 590 4.73 0.27 33.17
N SER A 591 5.97 0.49 33.59
CA SER A 591 6.37 1.63 34.42
C SER A 591 6.66 2.86 33.56
N VAL A 592 5.69 3.77 33.42
CA VAL A 592 5.70 4.85 32.41
C VAL A 592 5.21 6.19 32.94
N THR A 593 5.46 7.26 32.20
CA THR A 593 4.85 8.58 32.44
C THR A 593 3.68 8.82 31.48
N LEU A 594 2.47 9.00 32.00
CA LEU A 594 1.29 9.43 31.24
C LEU A 594 1.07 10.93 31.42
N ASN A 595 1.39 11.71 30.39
CA ASN A 595 1.24 13.16 30.35
C ASN A 595 -0.08 13.55 29.68
N LEU A 596 -1.04 14.06 30.46
CA LEU A 596 -2.33 14.52 29.97
C LEU A 596 -2.24 15.80 29.13
N ASN A 597 -1.23 16.66 29.33
CA ASN A 597 -0.95 17.81 28.46
C ASN A 597 -2.19 18.71 28.20
N GLY A 598 -3.01 18.92 29.24
CA GLY A 598 -4.26 19.67 29.19
C GLY A 598 -5.43 18.99 28.45
N LYS A 599 -5.33 17.70 28.14
CA LYS A 599 -6.31 16.91 27.38
C LYS A 599 -7.08 15.91 28.24
N ARG A 600 -8.23 15.47 27.73
CA ARG A 600 -9.22 14.69 28.48
C ARG A 600 -9.32 13.25 27.95
N LEU A 601 -9.08 12.27 28.82
CA LEU A 601 -9.31 10.83 28.57
C LEU A 601 -10.67 10.42 29.14
N LEU A 602 -11.67 10.37 28.28
CA LEU A 602 -13.10 10.33 28.63
C LEU A 602 -13.69 8.91 28.62
N ASP A 603 -14.92 8.82 29.14
CA ASP A 603 -15.88 7.71 29.09
C ASP A 603 -15.52 6.38 29.78
N CYS A 604 -14.26 5.93 29.81
CA CYS A 604 -13.85 4.70 30.49
C CYS A 604 -12.67 4.89 31.46
N GLY A 605 -12.37 3.85 32.26
CA GLY A 605 -11.33 3.85 33.29
C GLY A 605 -10.14 2.96 32.97
N ILE A 606 -8.93 3.45 33.25
CA ILE A 606 -7.67 2.75 32.99
C ILE A 606 -7.13 2.07 34.26
N SER A 607 -6.91 0.76 34.25
CA SER A 607 -6.19 0.03 35.32
C SER A 607 -4.70 0.37 35.30
N LEU A 608 -4.15 0.78 36.45
CA LEU A 608 -2.74 1.13 36.64
C LEU A 608 -2.08 0.11 37.57
N GLU A 609 -1.24 -0.76 37.01
CA GLU A 609 -0.73 -1.97 37.67
C GLU A 609 0.78 -1.93 37.97
N SER A 610 1.48 -0.88 37.53
CA SER A 610 2.95 -0.75 37.62
C SER A 610 3.38 0.62 38.16
N THR A 611 4.68 0.97 38.10
CA THR A 611 5.18 2.26 38.61
C THR A 611 4.91 3.39 37.63
N ILE A 612 3.78 4.08 37.77
CA ILE A 612 3.21 4.96 36.74
C ILE A 612 3.11 6.39 37.25
N THR A 613 3.65 7.34 36.48
CA THR A 613 3.54 8.78 36.76
C THR A 613 2.50 9.41 35.86
N VAL A 614 1.32 9.73 36.38
CA VAL A 614 0.35 10.59 35.68
C VAL A 614 0.75 12.05 35.93
N LYS A 615 0.81 12.89 34.90
CA LYS A 615 1.06 14.33 35.04
C LYS A 615 0.20 15.15 34.09
N ASP A 616 -0.01 16.41 34.43
CA ASP A 616 -0.62 17.41 33.54
C ASP A 616 0.19 18.70 33.62
N ASP A 617 1.19 18.83 32.73
CA ASP A 617 2.08 19.99 32.73
C ASP A 617 1.42 21.28 32.22
N VAL A 618 0.20 21.21 31.68
CA VAL A 618 -0.54 22.35 31.11
C VAL A 618 -1.70 22.78 32.00
N GLY A 619 -2.44 21.82 32.56
CA GLY A 619 -3.69 22.06 33.31
C GLY A 619 -4.94 21.90 32.45
N GLY A 620 -6.07 21.60 33.10
CA GLY A 620 -7.37 21.34 32.44
C GLY A 620 -7.59 19.90 31.95
N GLY A 621 -6.58 19.03 32.05
CA GLY A 621 -6.66 17.63 31.65
C GLY A 621 -7.63 16.81 32.50
N TYR A 622 -7.99 15.62 32.03
CA TYR A 622 -8.92 14.73 32.73
C TYR A 622 -8.53 13.26 32.56
N ILE A 623 -8.69 12.49 33.63
CA ILE A 623 -8.48 11.04 33.63
C ILE A 623 -9.43 10.33 34.60
N LEU A 624 -9.94 9.18 34.18
CA LEU A 624 -10.55 8.17 35.04
C LEU A 624 -9.60 6.96 35.13
N PHE A 625 -9.19 6.55 36.33
CA PHE A 625 -8.26 5.42 36.50
C PHE A 625 -8.51 4.58 37.76
N THR A 626 -8.07 3.33 37.74
CA THR A 626 -8.07 2.41 38.89
C THR A 626 -6.64 2.11 39.29
N CYS A 627 -6.25 2.41 40.53
CA CYS A 627 -4.96 1.96 41.06
C CYS A 627 -5.11 0.52 41.56
N ALA A 628 -4.45 -0.42 40.86
CA ALA A 628 -4.77 -1.85 40.88
C ALA A 628 -3.62 -2.78 41.33
N GLY A 629 -2.40 -2.25 41.48
CA GLY A 629 -1.27 -3.04 42.01
C GLY A 629 0.08 -2.34 42.07
N GLY A 630 0.28 -1.23 41.35
CA GLY A 630 1.57 -0.56 41.20
C GLY A 630 1.81 0.62 42.16
N ASN A 631 2.80 1.45 41.83
CA ASN A 631 3.09 2.71 42.54
C ASN A 631 2.71 3.87 41.62
N VAL A 632 1.58 4.52 41.88
CA VAL A 632 1.04 5.59 41.04
C VAL A 632 1.33 6.95 41.65
N SER A 633 2.00 7.83 40.92
CA SER A 633 2.21 9.24 41.30
C SER A 633 1.44 10.16 40.35
N VAL A 634 0.70 11.13 40.88
CA VAL A 634 -0.18 12.03 40.09
C VAL A 634 0.19 13.49 40.31
N TYR A 635 0.58 14.19 39.25
CA TYR A 635 1.01 15.60 39.26
C TYR A 635 0.05 16.46 38.41
N GLY A 636 -1.11 16.82 38.96
CA GLY A 636 -2.06 17.74 38.31
C GLY A 636 -1.72 19.21 38.56
N LYS A 637 -2.21 20.09 37.68
CA LYS A 637 -2.15 21.56 37.79
C LYS A 637 -3.58 22.12 37.87
N ASP A 638 -3.71 23.43 37.64
CA ASP A 638 -4.99 24.15 37.58
C ASP A 638 -6.00 23.41 36.68
N ASN A 639 -7.20 23.19 37.21
CA ASN A 639 -8.31 22.50 36.53
C ASN A 639 -8.06 21.05 36.07
N THR A 640 -6.91 20.41 36.37
CA THR A 640 -6.74 18.98 36.13
C THR A 640 -7.74 18.19 36.98
N GLU A 641 -8.64 17.44 36.35
CA GLU A 641 -9.73 16.72 37.01
C GLU A 641 -9.44 15.21 37.08
N LEU A 642 -9.28 14.71 38.30
CA LEU A 642 -9.01 13.31 38.62
C LEU A 642 -10.30 12.61 39.05
N LYS A 643 -10.63 11.49 38.42
CA LYS A 643 -11.60 10.51 38.94
C LYS A 643 -10.88 9.19 39.16
N MET A 644 -11.00 8.58 40.34
CA MET A 644 -10.18 7.42 40.66
C MET A 644 -10.81 6.41 41.63
N ASP A 645 -10.52 5.15 41.35
CA ASP A 645 -10.84 3.97 42.15
C ASP A 645 -9.52 3.42 42.76
N TYR A 646 -9.30 3.57 44.07
CA TYR A 646 -8.07 3.08 44.72
C TYR A 646 -8.30 1.72 45.35
N THR A 647 -7.68 0.67 44.79
CA THR A 647 -7.94 -0.72 45.20
C THR A 647 -6.72 -1.41 45.80
N ARG A 648 -5.53 -1.25 45.21
CA ARG A 648 -4.28 -1.92 45.63
C ARG A 648 -3.06 -1.15 45.11
N GLY A 649 -1.94 -1.25 45.81
CA GLY A 649 -0.66 -0.64 45.42
C GLY A 649 -0.30 0.51 46.34
N THR A 650 0.34 1.55 45.80
CA THR A 650 0.45 2.87 46.43
C THR A 650 -0.01 3.94 45.46
N LEU A 651 -0.66 4.99 45.96
CA LEU A 651 -1.11 6.14 45.18
C LEU A 651 -0.70 7.43 45.91
N LYS A 652 0.00 8.33 45.21
CA LYS A 652 0.44 9.64 45.74
C LYS A 652 0.05 10.76 44.78
N ILE A 653 -0.58 11.81 45.31
CA ILE A 653 -1.11 12.94 44.54
C ILE A 653 -0.41 14.22 44.99
N TYR A 654 0.20 14.92 44.05
CA TYR A 654 1.03 16.11 44.23
C TYR A 654 0.34 17.39 43.69
N GLY A 655 -0.86 17.28 43.13
CA GLY A 655 -1.65 18.40 42.63
C GLY A 655 -2.88 17.98 41.82
N GLY A 656 -3.77 18.94 41.55
CA GLY A 656 -5.01 18.76 40.79
C GLY A 656 -6.28 18.69 41.65
N ARG A 657 -7.45 18.63 40.97
CA ARG A 657 -8.78 18.53 41.58
C ARG A 657 -9.33 17.10 41.49
N ILE A 658 -9.67 16.52 42.63
CA ILE A 658 -10.31 15.21 42.74
C ILE A 658 -11.82 15.41 42.59
N GLY A 659 -12.38 14.99 41.44
CA GLY A 659 -13.81 15.03 41.13
C GLY A 659 -14.58 13.76 41.49
N ARG A 660 -13.90 12.62 41.68
CA ARG A 660 -14.43 11.37 42.22
C ARG A 660 -13.30 10.59 42.89
N LEU A 661 -13.57 10.06 44.08
CA LEU A 661 -12.66 9.19 44.80
C LEU A 661 -13.47 8.07 45.46
N ASP A 662 -13.25 6.84 45.00
CA ASP A 662 -13.77 5.63 45.64
C ASP A 662 -12.61 4.82 46.22
N LEU A 663 -12.71 4.50 47.52
CA LEU A 663 -11.68 3.84 48.31
C LEU A 663 -12.10 2.40 48.61
N TYR A 664 -11.33 1.43 48.14
CA TYR A 664 -11.59 0.00 48.33
C TYR A 664 -10.55 -0.66 49.25
N ASN A 665 -10.82 -1.90 49.67
CA ASN A 665 -9.91 -2.76 50.45
C ASN A 665 -9.39 -2.17 51.78
N GLY A 666 -10.01 -1.11 52.29
CA GLY A 666 -9.63 -0.45 53.55
C GLY A 666 -8.60 0.68 53.41
N HIS A 667 -8.22 1.03 52.18
CA HIS A 667 -7.41 2.23 51.89
C HIS A 667 -8.13 3.50 52.37
N LYS A 668 -7.35 4.48 52.82
CA LYS A 668 -7.83 5.77 53.35
C LYS A 668 -7.34 6.96 52.52
N ALA A 669 -8.10 8.05 52.51
CA ALA A 669 -7.70 9.31 51.87
C ALA A 669 -6.34 9.84 52.37
N SER A 670 -5.99 9.56 53.63
CA SER A 670 -4.68 9.83 54.23
C SER A 670 -3.49 9.24 53.48
N GLU A 671 -3.68 8.12 52.77
CA GLU A 671 -2.60 7.46 52.03
C GLU A 671 -2.27 8.17 50.72
N LEU A 672 -3.21 8.97 50.19
CA LEU A 672 -3.09 9.64 48.89
C LEU A 672 -2.10 10.82 48.89
N LEU A 673 -1.81 11.41 50.06
CA LEU A 673 -0.94 12.57 50.14
C LEU A 673 0.54 12.19 50.37
N PRO A 674 1.49 12.79 49.62
CA PRO A 674 2.89 12.78 49.95
C PRO A 674 3.21 13.78 51.07
N SER A 675 4.39 13.65 51.68
CA SER A 675 4.88 14.56 52.73
C SER A 675 4.90 16.01 52.24
N GLY A 676 4.42 16.96 53.04
CA GLY A 676 4.35 18.37 52.68
C GLY A 676 3.19 18.75 51.75
N TYR A 677 2.17 17.91 51.59
CA TYR A 677 0.95 18.21 50.81
C TYR A 677 -0.32 18.10 51.65
N ALA A 678 -1.34 18.88 51.31
CA ALA A 678 -2.61 18.95 52.03
C ALA A 678 -3.81 18.90 51.07
N PHE A 679 -4.97 18.52 51.60
CA PHE A 679 -6.26 18.66 50.92
C PHE A 679 -6.86 20.05 51.16
N MET A 680 -7.55 20.59 50.16
CA MET A 680 -8.26 21.87 50.19
C MET A 680 -9.67 21.71 49.64
N ASN A 681 -10.63 22.48 50.18
CA ASN A 681 -11.99 22.58 49.64
C ASN A 681 -12.05 23.71 48.59
N PRO A 682 -12.24 23.40 47.29
CA PRO A 682 -12.32 24.43 46.24
C PRO A 682 -13.52 25.37 46.40
N ASP A 683 -14.62 24.88 46.98
CA ASP A 683 -15.87 25.63 47.10
C ASP A 683 -15.82 26.62 48.29
N GLU A 684 -14.77 26.52 49.13
CA GLU A 684 -14.43 27.45 50.22
C GLU A 684 -13.12 28.22 49.91
N ASN A 685 -12.97 28.73 48.67
CA ASN A 685 -11.78 29.46 48.21
C ASN A 685 -10.44 28.71 48.42
N ASN A 686 -10.43 27.39 48.20
CA ASN A 686 -9.30 26.51 48.50
C ASN A 686 -8.86 26.50 49.98
N ARG A 687 -9.78 26.68 50.95
CA ARG A 687 -9.45 26.49 52.37
C ARG A 687 -8.87 25.10 52.60
N LYS A 688 -7.72 25.04 53.27
CA LYS A 688 -7.10 23.77 53.73
C LYS A 688 -8.05 23.04 54.67
N LEU A 689 -8.24 21.75 54.42
CA LEU A 689 -8.99 20.86 55.28
C LEU A 689 -8.05 20.19 56.28
N THR A 690 -8.44 20.19 57.54
CA THR A 690 -7.77 19.35 58.55
C THR A 690 -7.93 17.87 58.20
N TRP A 691 -7.04 17.05 58.74
CA TRP A 691 -6.98 15.61 58.47
C TRP A 691 -8.30 14.85 58.74
N SER A 692 -9.10 15.33 59.70
CA SER A 692 -10.42 14.79 60.02
C SER A 692 -11.52 15.27 59.07
N GLU A 693 -11.48 16.54 58.64
CA GLU A 693 -12.38 17.05 57.60
C GLU A 693 -12.14 16.33 56.28
N ALA A 694 -10.88 16.19 55.85
CA ALA A 694 -10.53 15.54 54.58
C ALA A 694 -10.93 14.04 54.52
N GLN A 695 -11.02 13.36 55.66
CA GLN A 695 -11.52 11.98 55.75
C GLN A 695 -13.05 11.86 55.69
N THR A 696 -13.78 12.98 55.81
CA THR A 696 -15.26 13.00 55.82
C THR A 696 -15.86 13.85 54.68
N ALA A 697 -15.03 14.63 53.98
CA ALA A 697 -15.41 15.45 52.85
C ALA A 697 -15.95 14.61 51.68
N SER A 698 -17.20 14.87 51.30
CA SER A 698 -17.75 14.41 50.02
C SER A 698 -17.23 15.35 48.92
N VAL A 699 -16.47 14.79 47.97
CA VAL A 699 -15.80 15.47 46.84
C VAL A 699 -16.67 16.55 46.16
N PRO A 700 -16.07 17.67 45.68
CA PRO A 700 -14.69 17.80 45.20
C PRO A 700 -13.63 18.19 46.23
N LEU A 701 -12.39 17.73 46.01
CA LEU A 701 -11.20 18.15 46.76
C LEU A 701 -10.13 18.70 45.80
N VAL A 702 -9.21 19.54 46.30
CA VAL A 702 -7.99 19.95 45.60
C VAL A 702 -6.77 19.53 46.42
N VAL A 703 -5.68 19.17 45.75
CA VAL A 703 -4.39 18.87 46.40
C VAL A 703 -3.38 19.96 46.09
N GLY A 704 -2.58 20.35 47.07
CA GLY A 704 -1.48 21.32 46.92
C GLY A 704 -0.53 21.32 48.11
N LEU A 705 0.45 22.21 48.08
CA LEU A 705 1.49 22.30 49.10
C LEU A 705 0.92 22.65 50.48
N CYS A 706 1.44 22.00 51.50
CA CYS A 706 1.28 22.41 52.89
C CYS A 706 2.38 23.42 53.23
N ASP A 707 1.99 24.60 53.70
CA ASP A 707 2.90 25.60 54.29
C ASP A 707 3.24 25.27 55.75
N HIS A 708 2.67 24.20 56.30
CA HIS A 708 2.76 23.79 57.70
C HIS A 708 2.39 24.94 58.67
N SER A 709 1.31 25.68 58.36
CA SER A 709 0.86 26.81 59.19
C SER A 709 0.40 26.41 60.59
N ASP A 710 -0.14 25.20 60.79
CA ASP A 710 -0.80 24.81 62.04
C ASP A 710 -0.53 23.33 62.41
N PHE A 711 -0.41 23.07 63.71
CA PHE A 711 0.01 21.79 64.31
C PHE A 711 -0.86 21.45 65.52
N ASP A 712 -0.90 20.17 65.89
CA ASP A 712 -1.50 19.68 67.13
C ASP A 712 -0.50 19.64 68.30
N GLU A 713 -0.95 19.10 69.43
CA GLU A 713 -0.18 19.00 70.68
C GLU A 713 1.06 18.08 70.61
N ASP A 714 1.14 17.20 69.58
CA ASP A 714 2.28 16.30 69.32
C ASP A 714 3.21 16.84 68.20
N PHE A 715 3.08 18.12 67.82
CA PHE A 715 3.79 18.76 66.69
C PHE A 715 3.55 18.09 65.33
N VAL A 716 2.40 17.43 65.15
CA VAL A 716 1.96 16.90 63.85
C VAL A 716 1.15 17.98 63.14
N CYS A 717 1.48 18.27 61.88
CA CYS A 717 0.77 19.30 61.13
C CYS A 717 -0.66 18.85 60.79
N ILE A 718 -1.67 19.62 61.22
CA ILE A 718 -3.08 19.20 61.18
C ILE A 718 -3.67 19.05 59.76
N TYR A 719 -2.96 19.51 58.73
CA TYR A 719 -3.38 19.46 57.33
C TYR A 719 -2.73 18.33 56.51
N CYS A 720 -1.50 17.93 56.86
CA CYS A 720 -0.72 16.93 56.12
C CYS A 720 -0.29 15.71 56.96
N ASN A 721 -0.62 15.71 58.26
CA ASN A 721 -0.29 14.66 59.24
C ASN A 721 1.21 14.31 59.30
N GLN A 722 2.08 15.29 59.03
CA GLN A 722 3.52 15.15 59.14
C GLN A 722 4.02 15.68 60.49
N THR A 723 4.66 14.82 61.27
CA THR A 723 5.50 15.22 62.41
C THR A 723 6.77 15.90 61.89
N LEU A 724 7.13 17.05 62.44
CA LEU A 724 8.43 17.69 62.13
C LEU A 724 9.53 17.20 63.07
N ASP A 725 10.78 17.21 62.59
CA ASP A 725 11.94 17.10 63.48
C ASP A 725 12.19 18.42 64.24
N GLU A 726 12.84 18.33 65.40
CA GLU A 726 13.12 19.49 66.28
C GLU A 726 13.80 20.65 65.54
N LYS A 727 14.71 20.35 64.61
CA LYS A 727 15.51 21.36 63.91
C LYS A 727 14.68 22.08 62.85
N THR A 728 13.78 21.37 62.17
CA THR A 728 12.83 21.95 61.23
C THR A 728 11.75 22.77 61.95
N ALA A 729 11.22 22.28 63.07
CA ALA A 729 10.25 23.02 63.89
C ALA A 729 10.81 24.37 64.38
N ILE A 730 12.04 24.37 64.92
CA ILE A 730 12.74 25.60 65.36
C ILE A 730 12.96 26.58 64.18
N ASN A 731 13.23 26.09 62.98
CA ASN A 731 13.40 26.93 61.80
C ASN A 731 12.09 27.53 61.28
N VAL A 732 10.96 26.80 61.35
CA VAL A 732 9.63 27.34 61.01
C VAL A 732 9.23 28.47 61.97
N VAL A 733 9.47 28.30 63.28
CA VAL A 733 9.23 29.36 64.27
C VAL A 733 10.11 30.59 64.02
N LYS A 734 11.39 30.40 63.69
CA LYS A 734 12.28 31.52 63.26
C LYS A 734 11.79 32.21 61.99
N ALA A 735 11.32 31.45 60.98
CA ALA A 735 10.81 32.02 59.74
C ALA A 735 9.54 32.86 59.98
N ARG A 736 8.63 32.42 60.86
CA ARG A 736 7.45 33.20 61.27
C ARG A 736 7.84 34.47 62.05
N LEU A 737 8.89 34.42 62.88
CA LEU A 737 9.40 35.59 63.60
C LEU A 737 10.01 36.65 62.66
N GLU A 738 10.79 36.23 61.66
CA GLU A 738 11.34 37.16 60.67
C GLU A 738 10.27 37.65 59.66
N ALA A 739 9.29 36.81 59.31
CA ALA A 739 8.14 37.25 58.49
C ALA A 739 7.29 38.29 59.23
N ALA A 740 6.99 38.08 60.51
CA ALA A 740 6.26 39.04 61.34
C ALA A 740 7.03 40.37 61.50
N LYS A 741 8.36 40.32 61.65
CA LYS A 741 9.23 41.52 61.55
C LYS A 741 9.07 42.23 60.21
N THR A 742 9.08 41.50 59.09
CA THR A 742 8.97 42.09 57.74
C THR A 742 7.59 42.70 57.51
N GLU A 743 6.51 42.03 57.86
CA GLU A 743 5.14 42.57 57.77
C GLU A 743 4.95 43.79 58.68
N LEU A 744 5.51 43.78 59.90
CA LEU A 744 5.55 44.95 60.79
C LEU A 744 6.32 46.11 60.16
N THR A 745 7.44 45.83 59.50
CA THR A 745 8.25 46.83 58.77
C THR A 745 7.51 47.40 57.56
N GLU A 746 6.73 46.58 56.85
CA GLU A 746 5.85 47.04 55.76
C GLU A 746 4.63 47.83 56.24
N ALA A 747 4.07 47.49 57.40
CA ALA A 747 3.00 48.27 58.02
C ALA A 747 3.50 49.67 58.42
N ILE A 748 4.70 49.75 58.99
CA ILE A 748 5.40 51.00 59.31
C ILE A 748 5.68 51.83 58.04
N SER A 749 6.06 51.21 56.91
CA SER A 749 6.38 51.94 55.68
C SER A 749 5.17 52.47 54.89
N LYS A 750 3.94 52.05 55.23
CA LYS A 750 2.70 52.43 54.49
C LYS A 750 1.81 53.49 55.17
N LYS A 751 2.21 54.06 56.32
CA LYS A 751 1.41 55.05 57.09
C LYS A 751 -0.01 54.56 57.43
N ALA A 752 -0.11 53.35 57.99
CA ALA A 752 -1.33 52.92 58.68
C ALA A 752 -1.57 53.75 59.96
N ASP A 753 -2.80 53.77 60.44
CA ASP A 753 -3.21 54.52 61.63
C ASP A 753 -2.81 53.84 62.97
N ALA A 754 -2.87 54.62 64.04
CA ALA A 754 -2.49 54.17 65.39
C ALA A 754 -3.38 53.03 65.92
N GLU A 755 -4.61 52.90 65.42
CA GLU A 755 -5.52 51.82 65.81
C GLU A 755 -5.04 50.46 65.25
N THR A 756 -4.59 50.46 63.99
CA THR A 756 -3.94 49.30 63.35
C THR A 756 -2.65 48.89 64.06
N VAL A 757 -1.80 49.86 64.46
CA VAL A 757 -0.53 49.58 65.17
C VAL A 757 -0.77 49.02 66.56
N ASN A 758 -1.70 49.59 67.33
CA ASN A 758 -2.01 49.13 68.69
C ASN A 758 -2.61 47.71 68.71
N ALA A 759 -3.41 47.34 67.71
CA ALA A 759 -3.92 45.98 67.57
C ALA A 759 -2.78 44.94 67.39
N LYS A 760 -1.76 45.27 66.58
CA LYS A 760 -0.59 44.41 66.38
C LYS A 760 0.38 44.39 67.56
N LEU A 761 0.39 45.44 68.38
CA LEU A 761 1.11 45.45 69.65
C LEU A 761 0.54 44.41 70.63
N ALA A 762 -0.79 44.34 70.76
CA ALA A 762 -1.46 43.38 71.66
C ALA A 762 -1.32 41.90 71.21
N GLU A 763 -1.27 41.64 69.89
CA GLU A 763 -0.91 40.31 69.37
C GLU A 763 0.54 39.92 69.74
N LEU A 764 1.47 40.88 69.67
CA LEU A 764 2.87 40.66 70.06
C LEU A 764 3.04 40.44 71.57
N GLU A 765 2.33 41.20 72.40
CA GLU A 765 2.27 40.99 73.86
C GLU A 765 1.73 39.59 74.18
N SER A 766 0.65 39.16 73.53
CA SER A 766 0.09 37.81 73.69
C SER A 766 1.08 36.70 73.30
N ALA A 767 1.89 36.91 72.25
CA ALA A 767 2.94 35.98 71.85
C ALA A 767 4.12 35.96 72.84
N ILE A 768 4.45 37.10 73.46
CA ILE A 768 5.47 37.20 74.51
C ILE A 768 5.00 36.51 75.79
N GLU A 769 3.74 36.69 76.21
CA GLU A 769 3.15 35.97 77.36
C GLU A 769 3.13 34.45 77.13
N ALA A 770 2.82 34.00 75.92
CA ALA A 770 2.88 32.58 75.55
C ALA A 770 4.33 32.03 75.62
N ALA A 771 5.33 32.80 75.16
CA ALA A 771 6.74 32.43 75.29
C ALA A 771 7.21 32.41 76.76
N GLU A 772 6.75 33.34 77.59
CA GLU A 772 6.99 33.30 79.04
C GLU A 772 6.32 32.11 79.73
N ALA A 773 5.11 31.72 79.30
CA ALA A 773 4.41 30.54 79.84
C ALA A 773 5.16 29.23 79.51
N ALA A 774 5.66 29.10 78.28
CA ALA A 774 6.54 28.00 77.89
C ALA A 774 7.83 27.99 78.74
N SER A 775 8.47 29.15 78.91
CA SER A 775 9.67 29.34 79.74
C SER A 775 9.47 28.93 81.20
N LYS A 776 8.29 29.19 81.79
CA LYS A 776 7.97 28.87 83.21
C LYS A 776 7.74 27.38 83.49
N THR A 777 7.72 26.50 82.48
CA THR A 777 7.30 25.10 82.63
C THR A 777 8.48 24.13 82.87
N PHE A 778 9.72 24.55 82.61
CA PHE A 778 10.92 23.71 82.75
C PHE A 778 11.92 24.31 83.73
N ALA A 779 12.58 23.46 84.53
CA ALA A 779 13.54 23.90 85.55
C ALA A 779 14.57 22.81 85.87
N THR A 780 15.77 22.90 85.28
CA THR A 780 17.00 22.26 85.81
C THR A 780 18.26 23.03 85.40
N ASP A 781 19.38 22.80 86.09
CA ASP A 781 20.55 23.71 86.08
C ASP A 781 21.24 23.97 84.72
N GLY A 782 20.91 23.21 83.66
CA GLY A 782 21.36 23.50 82.29
C GLY A 782 20.85 24.85 81.76
N ASP A 783 19.69 25.30 82.26
CA ASP A 783 19.04 26.53 81.80
C ASP A 783 19.86 27.79 82.08
N ASN A 784 20.80 27.79 83.03
CA ASN A 784 21.58 29.01 83.34
C ASN A 784 22.49 29.45 82.19
N ALA A 785 23.06 28.53 81.41
CA ALA A 785 23.89 28.89 80.25
C ALA A 785 23.04 29.44 79.10
N LEU A 786 21.97 28.71 78.74
CA LEU A 786 21.03 29.11 77.69
C LEU A 786 20.24 30.37 78.06
N ARG A 787 19.94 30.62 79.34
CA ARG A 787 19.33 31.87 79.80
C ARG A 787 20.31 33.03 79.78
N THR A 788 21.61 32.81 80.02
CA THR A 788 22.63 33.84 79.80
C THR A 788 22.80 34.17 78.32
N GLU A 789 22.79 33.16 77.43
CA GLU A 789 22.86 33.36 75.98
C GLU A 789 21.57 34.01 75.42
N LEU A 790 20.39 33.57 75.87
CA LEU A 790 19.10 34.17 75.48
C LEU A 790 18.95 35.60 76.00
N ASN A 791 19.32 35.87 77.26
CA ASN A 791 19.35 37.24 77.79
C ASN A 791 20.42 38.09 77.06
N GLY A 792 21.55 37.51 76.66
CA GLY A 792 22.56 38.17 75.83
C GLY A 792 22.07 38.50 74.42
N ASN A 793 21.27 37.62 73.82
CA ASN A 793 20.62 37.85 72.53
C ASN A 793 19.45 38.84 72.64
N ILE A 794 18.70 38.85 73.74
CA ILE A 794 17.67 39.87 74.04
C ILE A 794 18.32 41.23 74.30
N ALA A 795 19.47 41.28 75.00
CA ALA A 795 20.26 42.49 75.15
C ALA A 795 20.78 42.98 73.79
N THR A 796 21.40 42.08 73.00
CA THR A 796 21.88 42.41 71.65
C THR A 796 20.75 42.89 70.74
N ALA A 797 19.56 42.30 70.82
CA ALA A 797 18.39 42.75 70.06
C ALA A 797 17.84 44.10 70.56
N LYS A 798 17.89 44.39 71.87
CA LYS A 798 17.60 45.73 72.41
C LYS A 798 18.65 46.75 71.96
N ASP A 799 19.93 46.43 72.04
CA ASP A 799 21.04 47.29 71.62
C ASP A 799 20.98 47.56 70.11
N GLN A 800 20.59 46.56 69.30
CA GLN A 800 20.36 46.73 67.85
C GLN A 800 19.09 47.54 67.55
N ALA A 801 18.00 47.38 68.32
CA ALA A 801 16.80 48.21 68.18
C ALA A 801 17.07 49.67 68.60
N ILE A 802 17.87 49.89 69.65
CA ILE A 802 18.31 51.21 70.11
C ILE A 802 19.32 51.81 69.12
N ALA A 803 20.22 51.02 68.53
CA ALA A 803 21.12 51.46 67.46
C ALA A 803 20.32 51.86 66.21
N ALA A 804 19.37 51.05 65.75
CA ALA A 804 18.51 51.38 64.62
C ALA A 804 17.62 52.61 64.89
N ALA A 805 17.14 52.78 66.13
CA ALA A 805 16.42 54.00 66.54
C ALA A 805 17.33 55.24 66.54
N ASN A 806 18.60 55.10 66.97
CA ASN A 806 19.59 56.18 66.93
C ASN A 806 20.05 56.49 65.49
N GLU A 807 20.19 55.49 64.62
CA GLU A 807 20.47 55.68 63.19
C GLU A 807 19.29 56.35 62.48
N ALA A 808 18.05 55.95 62.79
CA ALA A 808 16.85 56.63 62.30
C ALA A 808 16.73 58.08 62.82
N LEU A 809 17.10 58.33 64.08
CA LEU A 809 17.14 59.68 64.67
C LEU A 809 18.24 60.55 64.02
N THR A 810 19.39 59.97 63.70
CA THR A 810 20.47 60.63 62.96
C THR A 810 20.05 60.91 61.51
N ALA A 811 19.45 59.95 60.81
CA ALA A 811 18.96 60.15 59.44
C ALA A 811 17.85 61.21 59.38
N ALA A 812 16.90 61.20 60.32
CA ALA A 812 15.86 62.23 60.43
C ALA A 812 16.44 63.62 60.77
N ARG A 813 17.56 63.68 61.48
CA ARG A 813 18.31 64.92 61.74
C ARG A 813 19.05 65.40 60.49
N GLU A 814 19.70 64.51 59.74
CA GLU A 814 20.36 64.85 58.47
C GLU A 814 19.35 65.32 57.41
N GLU A 815 18.17 64.69 57.31
CA GLU A 815 17.06 65.18 56.46
C GLU A 815 16.51 66.54 56.92
N LEU A 816 16.49 66.81 58.23
CA LEU A 816 16.06 68.11 58.77
C LEU A 816 17.08 69.21 58.48
N GLU A 817 18.37 68.93 58.65
CA GLU A 817 19.48 69.84 58.30
C GLU A 817 19.50 70.11 56.78
N ALA A 818 19.21 69.11 55.93
CA ALA A 818 19.01 69.29 54.50
C ALA A 818 17.76 70.13 54.17
N SER A 819 16.62 69.88 54.83
CA SER A 819 15.36 70.62 54.65
C SER A 819 15.49 72.11 55.01
N LEU A 820 16.30 72.43 56.02
CA LEU A 820 16.60 73.81 56.43
C LEU A 820 17.43 74.57 55.40
N ALA A 821 18.24 73.87 54.58
CA ALA A 821 19.07 74.50 53.54
C ALA A 821 18.25 75.00 52.32
N GLU A 822 17.08 74.41 52.04
CA GLU A 822 16.33 74.63 50.79
C GLU A 822 15.22 75.72 50.85
N LYS A 823 15.12 76.48 51.95
CA LYS A 823 14.09 77.52 52.15
C LYS A 823 12.63 77.01 52.03
N ALA A 824 12.34 75.86 52.63
CA ALA A 824 10.97 75.36 52.78
C ALA A 824 10.06 76.36 53.55
N SER A 825 8.74 76.23 53.38
CA SER A 825 7.77 77.16 53.99
C SER A 825 7.60 76.94 55.50
N THR A 826 7.18 77.97 56.23
CA THR A 826 6.89 77.92 57.67
C THR A 826 5.90 76.83 58.05
N GLU A 827 4.96 76.52 57.15
CA GLU A 827 3.94 75.48 57.33
C GLU A 827 4.55 74.06 57.27
N TYR A 828 5.53 73.84 56.39
CA TYR A 828 6.30 72.58 56.31
C TYR A 828 7.20 72.39 57.55
N VAL A 829 7.88 73.45 57.98
CA VAL A 829 8.73 73.44 59.20
C VAL A 829 7.88 73.17 60.45
N ASN A 830 6.73 73.82 60.61
CA ASN A 830 5.82 73.58 61.73
C ASN A 830 5.28 72.14 61.74
N GLY A 831 5.00 71.56 60.57
CA GLY A 831 4.65 70.14 60.46
C GLY A 831 5.77 69.23 60.99
N LYS A 832 7.02 69.51 60.64
CA LYS A 832 8.19 68.75 61.13
C LYS A 832 8.49 68.93 62.60
N VAL A 833 8.19 70.11 63.18
CA VAL A 833 8.22 70.30 64.64
C VAL A 833 7.14 69.45 65.32
N SER A 834 5.93 69.37 64.76
CA SER A 834 4.85 68.54 65.32
C SER A 834 5.14 67.03 65.21
N ASP A 835 5.76 66.57 64.11
CA ASP A 835 6.31 65.21 63.99
C ASP A 835 7.31 64.91 65.13
N LEU A 836 8.22 65.86 65.41
CA LEU A 836 9.28 65.71 66.43
C LEU A 836 8.72 65.75 67.87
N GLU A 837 7.77 66.66 68.16
CA GLU A 837 7.06 66.71 69.44
C GLU A 837 6.28 65.42 69.71
N THR A 838 5.69 64.84 68.66
CA THR A 838 4.99 63.54 68.73
C THR A 838 5.98 62.40 69.02
N ALA A 839 7.15 62.39 68.36
CA ALA A 839 8.20 61.41 68.63
C ALA A 839 8.75 61.51 70.07
N ILE A 840 8.94 62.72 70.59
CA ILE A 840 9.36 62.98 71.97
C ILE A 840 8.29 62.52 72.97
N ALA A 841 7.00 62.78 72.70
CA ALA A 841 5.90 62.31 73.54
C ALA A 841 5.82 60.77 73.58
N ASN A 842 5.97 60.11 72.43
CA ASN A 842 5.98 58.64 72.33
C ASN A 842 7.17 58.03 73.08
N ALA A 843 8.39 58.55 72.88
CA ALA A 843 9.59 58.09 73.58
C ALA A 843 9.49 58.29 75.11
N LYS A 844 8.92 59.41 75.55
CA LYS A 844 8.64 59.66 76.96
C LYS A 844 7.65 58.63 77.53
N THR A 845 6.53 58.39 76.85
CA THR A 845 5.50 57.43 77.28
C THR A 845 6.06 56.00 77.39
N LEU A 846 6.93 55.62 76.44
CA LEU A 846 7.65 54.35 76.47
C LEU A 846 8.58 54.24 77.70
N SER A 847 9.28 55.33 78.06
CA SER A 847 10.13 55.36 79.27
C SER A 847 9.35 55.30 80.59
N GLU A 848 8.14 55.87 80.64
CA GLU A 848 7.31 55.91 81.85
C GLU A 848 6.63 54.56 82.16
N THR A 849 6.65 53.60 81.21
CA THR A 849 5.94 52.31 81.32
C THR A 849 6.82 51.15 81.86
N PHE A 850 8.16 51.26 81.80
CA PHE A 850 9.08 50.14 82.11
C PHE A 850 9.89 50.27 83.42
N ALA A 851 9.57 51.23 84.29
CA ALA A 851 10.38 51.51 85.48
C ALA A 851 10.29 50.44 86.59
N THR A 852 11.42 49.81 86.91
CA THR A 852 11.66 49.06 88.17
C THR A 852 13.05 49.40 88.74
N ASP A 853 13.31 49.11 90.02
CA ASP A 853 14.33 49.80 90.85
C ASP A 853 15.82 49.62 90.49
N ALA A 854 16.15 48.98 89.36
CA ALA A 854 17.53 48.83 88.88
C ALA A 854 18.14 50.16 88.35
N ASP A 855 17.32 51.08 87.84
CA ASP A 855 17.76 52.31 87.18
C ASP A 855 18.16 53.42 88.15
N ASN A 856 19.32 53.25 88.80
CA ASN A 856 19.98 54.32 89.56
C ASN A 856 21.32 54.79 88.97
N ASP A 857 22.11 53.91 88.35
CA ASP A 857 23.34 54.30 87.66
C ASP A 857 23.10 54.64 86.17
N LEU A 858 22.27 53.86 85.46
CA LEU A 858 21.76 54.28 84.14
C LEU A 858 20.96 55.59 84.22
N ARG A 859 20.32 55.87 85.36
CA ARG A 859 19.65 57.15 85.64
C ARG A 859 20.63 58.28 86.00
N LYS A 860 21.87 58.00 86.40
CA LYS A 860 22.95 59.02 86.43
C LYS A 860 23.47 59.30 85.02
N GLU A 861 23.69 58.26 84.23
CA GLU A 861 24.18 58.40 82.86
C GLU A 861 23.17 59.10 81.97
N LEU A 862 21.88 58.74 82.07
CA LEU A 862 20.80 59.43 81.38
C LEU A 862 20.57 60.85 81.91
N ASN A 863 20.70 61.14 83.21
CA ASN A 863 20.67 62.53 83.68
C ASN A 863 21.94 63.32 83.29
N GLY A 864 23.07 62.65 83.08
CA GLY A 864 24.29 63.23 82.52
C GLY A 864 24.10 63.58 81.05
N ASN A 865 23.58 62.65 80.25
CA ASN A 865 23.29 62.87 78.83
C ASN A 865 22.10 63.81 78.61
N ILE A 866 21.13 63.88 79.53
CA ILE A 866 20.10 64.93 79.56
C ILE A 866 20.70 66.27 79.98
N ALA A 867 21.68 66.32 80.90
CA ALA A 867 22.39 67.56 81.20
C ALA A 867 23.18 68.04 79.98
N THR A 868 23.98 67.18 79.34
CA THR A 868 24.71 67.51 78.11
C THR A 868 23.77 67.86 76.96
N ALA A 869 22.74 67.09 76.66
CA ALA A 869 21.78 67.42 75.61
C ALA A 869 20.96 68.70 75.92
N LYS A 870 20.77 69.04 77.19
CA LYS A 870 20.14 70.30 77.61
C LYS A 870 21.11 71.47 77.55
N ASP A 871 22.39 71.27 77.88
CA ASP A 871 23.45 72.27 77.73
C ASP A 871 23.78 72.50 76.26
N ASP A 872 23.70 71.46 75.40
CA ASP A 872 23.80 71.55 73.94
C ASP A 872 22.55 72.19 73.34
N ALA A 873 21.35 71.88 73.82
CA ALA A 873 20.13 72.60 73.41
C ALA A 873 20.15 74.06 73.87
N ILE A 874 20.71 74.37 75.03
CA ILE A 874 20.95 75.73 75.52
C ILE A 874 22.07 76.39 74.72
N ALA A 875 23.11 75.67 74.29
CA ALA A 875 24.18 76.18 73.43
C ALA A 875 23.64 76.51 72.04
N ALA A 876 22.95 75.58 71.38
CA ALA A 876 22.30 75.77 70.09
C ALA A 876 21.21 76.84 70.14
N ALA A 877 20.41 76.93 71.21
CA ALA A 877 19.45 78.02 71.40
C ALA A 877 20.17 79.37 71.61
N ASN A 878 21.28 79.41 72.35
CA ASN A 878 22.08 80.63 72.47
C ASN A 878 22.83 80.98 71.18
N GLU A 879 23.23 80.01 70.36
CA GLU A 879 23.91 80.25 69.09
C GLU A 879 22.91 80.75 68.04
N ALA A 880 21.75 80.11 67.90
CA ALA A 880 20.64 80.60 67.09
C ALA A 880 20.13 81.98 67.56
N LEU A 881 20.05 82.21 68.87
CA LEU A 881 19.71 83.53 69.42
C LEU A 881 20.81 84.56 69.14
N ASN A 882 22.10 84.19 69.23
CA ASN A 882 23.22 85.07 68.87
C ASN A 882 23.26 85.35 67.36
N ASP A 883 22.90 84.42 66.49
CA ASP A 883 22.88 84.64 65.03
C ASP A 883 21.66 85.45 64.59
N ALA A 884 20.49 85.21 65.18
CA ALA A 884 19.35 86.12 65.07
C ALA A 884 19.71 87.52 65.59
N ARG A 885 20.49 87.62 66.69
CA ARG A 885 21.00 88.91 67.18
C ARG A 885 22.02 89.54 66.23
N LYS A 886 22.96 88.79 65.65
CA LYS A 886 23.92 89.29 64.63
C LYS A 886 23.21 89.87 63.41
N VAL A 887 22.17 89.20 62.90
CA VAL A 887 21.38 89.69 61.75
C VAL A 887 20.59 90.96 62.09
N LEU A 888 20.07 91.06 63.32
CA LEU A 888 19.37 92.27 63.80
C LEU A 888 20.35 93.41 64.14
N GLU A 889 21.51 93.12 64.74
CA GLU A 889 22.60 94.04 65.05
C GLU A 889 23.20 94.63 63.75
N ALA A 890 23.43 93.81 62.73
CA ALA A 890 23.84 94.26 61.40
C ALA A 890 22.80 95.18 60.72
N SER A 891 21.51 95.03 61.07
CA SER A 891 20.40 95.84 60.54
C SER A 891 20.15 97.14 61.33
N LEU A 892 20.78 97.33 62.49
CA LEU A 892 20.62 98.52 63.35
C LEU A 892 21.92 99.31 63.57
N ALA A 893 23.06 98.82 63.10
CA ALA A 893 24.38 99.46 63.27
C ALA A 893 24.64 100.71 62.38
N GLU A 894 23.64 101.27 61.68
CA GLU A 894 23.77 102.54 60.94
C GLU A 894 23.01 103.74 61.57
N LYS A 895 22.92 103.81 62.91
CA LYS A 895 22.96 105.07 63.69
C LYS A 895 23.04 104.83 65.19
N ALA A 896 23.95 105.54 65.86
CA ALA A 896 24.15 105.48 67.31
C ALA A 896 23.88 106.85 67.98
N SER A 897 23.47 106.84 69.26
CA SER A 897 23.77 107.95 70.17
C SER A 897 23.84 107.50 71.65
N THR A 898 24.77 108.12 72.37
CA THR A 898 25.30 107.75 73.69
C THR A 898 24.38 108.08 74.88
N GLU A 899 23.07 108.23 74.66
CA GLU A 899 22.16 108.81 75.66
C GLU A 899 21.28 107.76 76.37
N TYR A 900 20.95 106.66 75.68
CA TYR A 900 20.10 105.57 76.19
C TYR A 900 20.75 104.74 77.32
N VAL A 901 22.09 104.60 77.28
CA VAL A 901 22.85 103.73 78.20
C VAL A 901 22.76 104.20 79.65
N ASN A 902 22.66 105.50 79.88
CA ASN A 902 22.49 106.07 81.23
C ASN A 902 21.03 106.02 81.71
N GLY A 903 20.04 105.90 80.81
CA GLY A 903 18.63 105.77 81.17
C GLY A 903 18.27 104.37 81.66
N LYS A 904 18.80 103.32 81.02
CA LYS A 904 18.46 101.93 81.37
C LYS A 904 18.95 101.47 82.74
N VAL A 905 19.89 102.18 83.36
CA VAL A 905 20.29 101.95 84.76
C VAL A 905 19.14 102.32 85.71
N SER A 906 18.35 103.34 85.41
CA SER A 906 17.21 103.75 86.25
C SER A 906 15.91 103.01 85.91
N ASP A 907 15.76 102.51 84.69
CA ASP A 907 14.71 101.51 84.39
C ASP A 907 14.91 100.20 85.18
N LEU A 908 16.15 99.88 85.57
CA LEU A 908 16.45 98.78 86.48
C LEU A 908 15.85 99.03 87.88
N GLU A 909 15.92 100.27 88.36
CA GLU A 909 15.32 100.74 89.63
C GLU A 909 13.78 100.74 89.52
N ALA A 910 13.21 101.15 88.39
CA ALA A 910 11.77 101.13 88.15
C ALA A 910 11.18 99.71 88.00
N ALA A 911 11.95 98.75 87.47
CA ALA A 911 11.57 97.34 87.41
C ALA A 911 11.55 96.70 88.81
N ILE A 912 12.52 97.06 89.67
CA ILE A 912 12.50 96.73 91.10
C ILE A 912 11.19 97.24 91.73
N GLY A 913 10.75 98.47 91.42
CA GLY A 913 9.45 99.02 91.86
C GLY A 913 8.18 98.23 91.46
N ASN A 914 8.26 97.34 90.48
CA ASN A 914 7.17 96.41 90.14
C ASN A 914 7.33 95.03 90.77
N ALA A 915 8.56 94.57 91.04
CA ALA A 915 8.79 93.45 91.96
C ALA A 915 8.35 93.82 93.40
N GLU A 916 8.54 95.08 93.81
CA GLU A 916 7.97 95.68 95.03
C GLU A 916 6.43 95.71 95.04
N THR A 917 5.79 95.52 93.88
CA THR A 917 4.33 95.38 93.79
C THR A 917 3.87 93.91 93.87
N VAL A 918 4.79 92.95 93.73
CA VAL A 918 4.60 91.58 94.23
C VAL A 918 4.98 91.48 95.72
N SER A 919 6.00 92.21 96.20
CA SER A 919 6.30 92.28 97.65
C SER A 919 5.26 93.07 98.45
N LYS A 920 4.34 93.82 97.81
CA LYS A 920 3.08 94.25 98.46
C LYS A 920 2.22 93.07 98.93
N ASN A 921 2.50 91.84 98.47
CA ASN A 921 2.23 90.62 99.22
C ASN A 921 3.50 90.24 100.01
N PHE A 922 3.56 90.64 101.28
CA PHE A 922 4.69 90.48 102.24
C PHE A 922 5.87 91.46 102.07
N ALA A 923 5.66 92.71 102.48
CA ALA A 923 6.69 93.73 102.62
C ALA A 923 7.23 93.79 104.07
N THR A 924 8.54 94.08 104.19
CA THR A 924 9.26 94.49 105.40
C THR A 924 9.00 95.98 105.70
N ASP A 925 9.98 96.88 105.87
CA ASP A 925 9.93 98.34 106.27
C ASP A 925 9.76 98.63 107.76
N SER A 926 10.43 99.63 108.38
CA SER A 926 11.82 100.18 108.33
C SER A 926 12.90 99.59 109.33
N ASP A 927 13.16 98.31 109.40
CA ASP A 927 12.46 97.30 108.69
C ASP A 927 11.27 96.75 109.48
N ASP A 928 10.67 97.30 110.58
CA ASP A 928 10.52 98.64 111.24
C ASP A 928 11.49 98.97 112.38
N ALA A 929 11.95 97.95 113.09
CA ALA A 929 13.14 98.01 113.92
C ALA A 929 13.74 96.60 114.15
N LEU A 930 13.32 95.54 113.44
CA LEU A 930 13.23 95.37 111.98
C LEU A 930 12.07 94.42 111.53
N ARG A 931 10.78 94.76 111.82
CA ARG A 931 9.50 93.97 111.68
C ARG A 931 9.52 92.57 112.34
N THR A 932 10.68 92.07 112.73
CA THR A 932 11.01 91.68 114.11
C THR A 932 12.46 92.11 114.30
N GLU A 933 12.81 93.11 115.10
CA GLU A 933 12.25 93.61 116.37
C GLU A 933 11.32 94.87 116.31
N LEU A 934 10.30 94.97 115.43
CA LEU A 934 9.17 95.92 115.69
C LEU A 934 7.77 95.36 115.47
N ASN A 935 7.44 94.77 114.32
CA ASN A 935 6.31 93.82 114.22
C ASN A 935 6.59 92.52 115.02
N GLY A 936 7.37 92.59 116.10
CA GLY A 936 8.08 91.48 116.72
C GLY A 936 8.08 91.28 118.24
N ASN A 937 7.85 92.19 119.20
CA ASN A 937 7.40 93.59 119.29
C ASN A 937 5.98 93.94 118.80
N ILE A 938 5.32 93.03 118.07
CA ILE A 938 3.90 93.06 117.62
C ILE A 938 3.48 91.68 117.06
N ALA A 939 4.41 90.72 116.86
CA ALA A 939 4.16 89.29 116.69
C ALA A 939 4.57 88.50 117.94
N THR A 940 5.86 88.40 118.30
CA THR A 940 6.26 87.96 119.67
C THR A 940 6.10 89.09 120.70
N ALA A 941 5.61 90.28 120.32
CA ALA A 941 4.81 91.12 121.24
C ALA A 941 3.44 91.50 120.64
N LYS A 942 2.86 90.57 119.87
CA LYS A 942 1.46 90.18 120.04
C LYS A 942 1.37 88.99 120.96
N ASP A 943 2.41 88.17 121.09
CA ASP A 943 2.32 86.87 121.77
C ASP A 943 3.16 86.83 123.04
N ASP A 944 4.17 87.69 123.25
CA ASP A 944 4.49 88.22 124.59
C ASP A 944 3.65 89.48 124.90
N ALA A 945 2.74 89.89 124.00
CA ALA A 945 1.65 90.83 124.32
C ALA A 945 0.24 90.25 124.08
N ILE A 946 0.15 88.91 124.19
CA ILE A 946 -1.07 88.10 124.38
C ILE A 946 -0.71 87.02 125.40
N ALA A 947 0.45 86.36 125.38
CA ALA A 947 0.94 85.62 126.55
C ALA A 947 1.33 86.60 127.65
N ALA A 948 2.31 87.51 127.47
CA ALA A 948 2.61 88.49 128.51
C ALA A 948 1.62 89.68 128.60
N ALA A 949 0.66 89.83 127.67
CA ALA A 949 -0.55 90.61 127.98
C ALA A 949 -1.60 89.78 128.74
N ASN A 950 -1.74 88.47 128.56
CA ASN A 950 -2.58 87.65 129.45
C ASN A 950 -1.91 87.46 130.82
N GLU A 951 -0.58 87.44 130.90
CA GLU A 951 0.20 87.37 132.14
C GLU A 951 0.19 88.72 132.85
N ALA A 952 0.42 89.84 132.14
CA ALA A 952 0.21 91.17 132.70
C ALA A 952 -1.28 91.53 132.90
N LEU A 953 -2.25 90.88 132.25
CA LEU A 953 -3.68 91.01 132.57
C LEU A 953 -4.09 90.08 133.72
N ASN A 954 -3.33 89.01 133.99
CA ASN A 954 -3.47 88.21 135.20
C ASN A 954 -2.80 88.90 136.40
N ASP A 955 -1.66 89.58 136.20
CA ASP A 955 -0.96 90.34 137.23
C ASP A 955 -1.53 91.74 137.42
N ALA A 956 -2.06 92.40 136.40
CA ALA A 956 -3.01 93.52 136.53
C ALA A 956 -4.46 93.06 136.77
N ARG A 957 -4.67 91.77 137.08
CA ARG A 957 -5.81 91.30 137.89
C ARG A 957 -5.42 90.98 139.33
N LYS A 958 -4.13 90.96 139.65
CA LYS A 958 -3.59 91.19 141.02
C LYS A 958 -3.42 92.69 141.30
N VAL A 959 -3.55 93.55 140.28
CA VAL A 959 -3.73 95.01 140.35
C VAL A 959 -5.01 95.43 139.59
N LEU A 960 -6.10 94.70 139.90
CA LEU A 960 -7.49 95.12 139.63
C LEU A 960 -7.90 96.16 140.70
#